data_AF-A0A7C4WWD3-F1
#
_entry.id   AF-A0A7C4WWD3-F1
#
_cell.length_a   1.000
_cell.length_b   1.000
_cell.length_c   1.000
_cell.angle_alpha   90.00
_cell.angle_beta   90.00
_cell.angle_gamma   90.00
#
_symmetry.space_group_name_H-M   'P 1'
#
loop_
_entity.id
_entity.type
_entity.pdbx_description
1 polymer ?
#
loop_
_entity_poly.entity_id
_entity_poly.type
_entity_poly.pdbx_seq_one_letter_code
_entity_poly.pdbx_strand_id
1 'polypeptide(L)'
;MFQVKQRIALISVCLLALCILTPWYASAQTVQTPPLFFDPYVLIGKTSAIDVNAFSGIANPAATGFLNREYYALSGFMLIPSLDNANNNLFSAVSLAGFSIASQGTSASIFFNLNNTTPLTVVRINTAFTFGWLSIGTGYEMNFGYDANNFSNFLMSAGIAAQPLPYVSIGAFGASDFGEQWQAVIDAGIRPFGTNLLTMFGRLNFANEGDPQWSAGASIRPISGIEFFGSYASTNTVTLGLTLRNSRTSTMASVSSNTESSSWNNLFTAFTFENSPKNDRIVIAKNTTWVEINLKNTLVQTSFFGKSYAPVLKILNAIENMRENPEVAGIILNLSGFQATRSVIYELRKSLERFKQAGKKIIAFIDSANIDIYALACVADKIVMDPYAELSLEGYYMGRLYIKNALEKLGIGVTEIKLFTHKTAAEQFTRSSMSDHDKEQYLAYLNTIYKDMLEAISQGRELSEDQVTMLIDKEFLFNANKALSFKLIDAIGRFETVQMFIRDRSSGSYSITVYGDVITSLSKVNASFDDLYKKSYQFTDTWGRVKSIAVIYLDGGTDLDSGMNARLAYKLILEASTNADAIVIRVNSPGGDPVAADYIAQAIQYAKSRVPVIVSMSDVAASGGYWVSMYADKIFATPQTITGSIGVIYSWLYDKGLNEKLGLSIDGVQLGTHADTSAGIFIPKRDLTPEEIEKAREYIRELYNEFIQHV
;
A
#
# COMPACT_ATOMS: atom_id res chain seq x y z
N MET A 1 -14.57 -16.14 -7.01
CA MET A 1 -15.03 -16.03 -5.60
C MET A 1 -16.31 -16.83 -5.32
N PHE A 2 -17.36 -16.71 -6.13
CA PHE A 2 -18.61 -17.50 -5.97
C PHE A 2 -18.40 -19.03 -6.06
N GLN A 3 -17.53 -19.48 -6.97
CA GLN A 3 -17.21 -20.91 -7.15
C GLN A 3 -16.37 -21.52 -6.02
N VAL A 4 -15.58 -20.73 -5.29
CA VAL A 4 -14.78 -21.23 -4.14
C VAL A 4 -15.70 -21.40 -2.93
N LYS A 5 -16.59 -20.43 -2.68
CA LYS A 5 -17.64 -20.53 -1.65
C LYS A 5 -18.56 -21.73 -1.88
N GLN A 6 -18.94 -22.02 -3.13
CA GLN A 6 -19.74 -23.21 -3.47
C GLN A 6 -18.98 -24.52 -3.26
N ARG A 7 -17.67 -24.57 -3.55
CA ARG A 7 -16.84 -25.76 -3.31
C ARG A 7 -16.64 -26.06 -1.83
N ILE A 8 -16.47 -25.03 -1.00
CA ILE A 8 -16.39 -25.17 0.47
C ILE A 8 -17.74 -25.63 1.05
N ALA A 9 -18.86 -25.09 0.55
CA ALA A 9 -20.20 -25.55 0.94
C ALA A 9 -20.43 -27.03 0.56
N LEU A 10 -19.98 -27.45 -0.62
CA LEU A 10 -20.11 -28.83 -1.08
C LEU A 10 -19.28 -29.81 -0.24
N ILE A 11 -18.04 -29.44 0.12
CA ILE A 11 -17.18 -30.23 1.01
C ILE A 11 -17.79 -30.36 2.41
N SER A 12 -18.42 -29.28 2.91
CA SER A 12 -19.10 -29.27 4.20
C SER A 12 -20.33 -30.20 4.22
N VAL A 13 -21.09 -30.24 3.12
CA VAL A 13 -22.23 -31.17 2.95
C VAL A 13 -21.78 -32.63 2.86
N CYS A 14 -20.66 -32.91 2.18
CA CYS A 14 -20.10 -34.26 2.10
C CYS A 14 -19.60 -34.77 3.47
N LEU A 15 -18.99 -33.89 4.29
CA LEU A 15 -18.58 -34.22 5.66
C LEU A 15 -19.78 -34.47 6.58
N LEU A 16 -20.86 -33.70 6.42
CA LEU A 16 -22.13 -33.92 7.13
C LEU A 16 -22.75 -35.28 6.80
N ALA A 17 -22.73 -35.68 5.52
CA ALA A 17 -23.24 -36.98 5.07
C ALA A 17 -22.43 -38.17 5.60
N LEU A 18 -21.11 -38.02 5.73
CA LEU A 18 -20.22 -39.02 6.34
C LEU A 18 -20.48 -39.19 7.86
N CYS A 19 -20.88 -38.13 8.56
CA CYS A 19 -21.20 -38.18 10.00
C CYS A 19 -22.56 -38.82 10.30
N ILE A 20 -23.50 -38.80 9.35
CA ILE A 20 -24.84 -39.40 9.50
C ILE A 20 -24.80 -40.94 9.33
N LEU A 21 -23.74 -41.48 8.70
CA LEU A 21 -23.68 -42.88 8.27
C LEU A 21 -23.03 -43.87 9.27
N THR A 22 -22.67 -43.45 10.48
CA THR A 22 -22.05 -44.36 11.48
C THR A 22 -22.88 -44.46 12.76
N PRO A 23 -23.73 -45.48 12.92
CA PRO A 23 -24.39 -45.79 14.18
C PRO A 23 -23.72 -46.98 14.92
N TRP A 24 -23.62 -46.81 16.24
CA TRP A 24 -23.68 -47.81 17.32
C TRP A 24 -22.39 -48.55 17.72
N TYR A 25 -22.01 -48.46 19.01
CA TYR A 25 -22.10 -49.57 19.99
C TYR A 25 -21.65 -49.17 21.42
N ALA A 26 -22.47 -49.59 22.40
CA ALA A 26 -22.18 -50.01 23.79
C ALA A 26 -21.61 -49.05 24.86
N SER A 27 -22.05 -49.35 26.09
CA SER A 27 -21.94 -48.66 27.38
C SER A 27 -20.69 -48.97 28.20
N ALA A 28 -20.12 -47.97 28.88
CA ALA A 28 -19.91 -47.88 30.35
C ALA A 28 -18.64 -47.10 30.78
N GLN A 29 -18.83 -46.27 31.81
CA GLN A 29 -17.93 -45.74 32.86
C GLN A 29 -16.63 -44.96 32.53
N THR A 30 -16.79 -43.63 32.53
CA THR A 30 -16.03 -42.57 33.23
C THR A 30 -14.51 -42.45 33.01
N VAL A 31 -14.13 -41.52 32.11
CA VAL A 31 -13.00 -40.59 32.31
C VAL A 31 -13.41 -39.19 31.83
N GLN A 32 -13.49 -38.22 32.74
CA GLN A 32 -13.72 -36.81 32.42
C GLN A 32 -12.47 -36.20 31.78
N THR A 33 -12.52 -35.88 30.49
CA THR A 33 -11.71 -34.77 29.95
C THR A 33 -12.65 -33.58 29.79
N PRO A 34 -12.60 -32.57 30.68
CA PRO A 34 -13.41 -31.38 30.49
C PRO A 34 -12.99 -30.70 29.17
N PRO A 35 -13.91 -30.02 28.46
CA PRO A 35 -13.55 -29.05 27.45
C PRO A 35 -12.55 -28.12 28.11
N LEU A 36 -11.41 -27.84 27.48
CA LEU A 36 -10.22 -27.19 28.07
C LEU A 36 -10.46 -25.83 28.77
N PHE A 37 -11.68 -25.29 28.83
CA PHE A 37 -12.08 -24.17 29.68
C PHE A 37 -12.68 -24.56 31.05
N PHE A 38 -13.13 -25.80 31.24
CA PHE A 38 -13.69 -26.33 32.51
C PHE A 38 -12.64 -26.70 33.54
N ASP A 39 -11.35 -26.70 33.17
CA ASP A 39 -10.25 -26.90 34.10
C ASP A 39 -9.59 -25.55 34.45
N PRO A 40 -9.85 -24.98 35.65
CA PRO A 40 -9.23 -23.73 36.08
C PRO A 40 -7.70 -23.84 36.28
N TYR A 41 -7.14 -25.05 36.21
CA TYR A 41 -5.72 -25.35 36.39
C TYR A 41 -4.95 -25.52 35.07
N VAL A 42 -5.63 -25.54 33.92
CA VAL A 42 -5.02 -25.73 32.59
C VAL A 42 -5.20 -24.46 31.75
N LEU A 43 -4.38 -23.45 32.06
CA LEU A 43 -4.35 -22.18 31.35
C LEU A 43 -3.49 -22.30 30.09
N ILE A 44 -4.02 -22.96 29.06
CA ILE A 44 -3.33 -23.11 27.78
C ILE A 44 -3.35 -21.77 27.03
N GLY A 45 -2.32 -20.97 27.26
CA GLY A 45 -1.97 -19.85 26.39
C GLY A 45 -2.68 -18.53 26.66
N LYS A 46 -2.64 -17.68 25.62
CA LYS A 46 -3.01 -16.27 25.64
C LYS A 46 -4.52 -16.07 25.58
N THR A 47 -4.99 -14.88 25.93
CA THR A 47 -6.42 -14.55 25.92
C THR A 47 -6.93 -14.30 24.50
N SER A 48 -8.23 -14.50 24.29
CA SER A 48 -8.88 -14.29 22.98
C SER A 48 -8.88 -12.82 22.56
N ALA A 49 -8.78 -11.89 23.52
CA ALA A 49 -8.53 -10.48 23.26
C ALA A 49 -7.16 -10.21 22.61
N ILE A 50 -6.19 -11.12 22.64
CA ILE A 50 -4.84 -10.86 22.10
C ILE A 50 -4.34 -11.88 21.09
N ASP A 51 -5.03 -13.00 20.92
CA ASP A 51 -4.72 -13.99 19.90
C ASP A 51 -5.95 -14.26 19.02
N VAL A 52 -5.88 -13.79 17.78
CA VAL A 52 -6.91 -14.00 16.75
C VAL A 52 -6.70 -15.33 16.03
N ASN A 53 -5.57 -16.00 16.27
CA ASN A 53 -5.28 -17.29 15.63
C ASN A 53 -6.05 -18.38 16.37
N ALA A 54 -6.91 -19.07 15.63
CA ALA A 54 -7.80 -20.13 16.09
C ALA A 54 -7.07 -21.44 16.49
N PHE A 55 -5.91 -21.34 17.16
CA PHE A 55 -5.07 -22.47 17.51
C PHE A 55 -5.35 -23.12 18.85
N SER A 56 -5.98 -22.40 19.78
CA SER A 56 -6.63 -23.08 20.89
C SER A 56 -7.94 -23.60 20.33
N GLY A 57 -8.12 -24.91 20.34
CA GLY A 57 -9.36 -25.57 19.93
C GLY A 57 -10.60 -25.15 20.73
N ILE A 58 -10.65 -23.98 21.37
CA ILE A 58 -11.78 -23.23 21.95
C ILE A 58 -11.39 -21.72 21.88
N ALA A 59 -12.11 -20.92 21.09
CA ALA A 59 -11.81 -19.50 20.85
C ALA A 59 -13.11 -18.70 20.73
N ASN A 60 -13.09 -17.44 21.17
CA ASN A 60 -14.21 -16.51 21.02
C ASN A 60 -14.64 -16.45 19.53
N PRO A 61 -15.87 -16.84 19.17
CA PRO A 61 -16.31 -16.90 17.79
C PRO A 61 -16.22 -15.53 17.10
N ALA A 62 -16.36 -14.43 17.85
CA ALA A 62 -16.19 -13.07 17.34
C ALA A 62 -14.75 -12.77 16.87
N ALA A 63 -13.74 -13.48 17.37
CA ALA A 63 -12.37 -13.30 16.90
C ALA A 63 -12.22 -13.60 15.40
N THR A 64 -13.05 -14.51 14.85
CA THR A 64 -13.05 -14.81 13.42
C THR A 64 -13.40 -13.60 12.55
N GLY A 65 -14.12 -12.62 13.08
CA GLY A 65 -14.47 -11.38 12.37
C GLY A 65 -13.29 -10.46 12.08
N PHE A 66 -12.19 -10.60 12.83
CA PHE A 66 -10.94 -9.86 12.61
C PHE A 66 -9.91 -10.64 11.78
N LEU A 67 -10.25 -11.85 11.32
CA LEU A 67 -9.43 -12.54 10.32
C LEU A 67 -9.51 -11.76 9.02
N ASN A 68 -8.35 -11.38 8.47
CA ASN A 68 -8.23 -10.67 7.20
C ASN A 68 -7.76 -11.60 6.06
N ARG A 69 -7.83 -12.93 6.26
CA ARG A 69 -7.36 -13.94 5.30
C ARG A 69 -8.03 -15.29 5.45
N GLU A 70 -7.85 -16.10 4.41
CA GLU A 70 -8.08 -17.53 4.48
C GLU A 70 -6.93 -18.23 5.21
N TYR A 71 -7.31 -19.15 6.07
CA TYR A 71 -6.43 -19.83 7.00
C TYR A 71 -6.70 -21.32 6.95
N TYR A 72 -5.63 -22.11 6.83
CA TYR A 72 -5.68 -23.57 6.80
C TYR A 72 -4.63 -24.11 7.74
N ALA A 73 -5.04 -25.02 8.62
CA ALA A 73 -4.18 -25.59 9.63
C ALA A 73 -4.43 -27.09 9.82
N LEU A 74 -3.33 -27.83 9.97
CA LEU A 74 -3.31 -29.17 10.52
C LEU A 74 -2.54 -29.13 11.84
N SER A 75 -3.18 -29.55 12.92
CA SER A 75 -2.77 -29.29 14.29
C SER A 75 -2.64 -30.60 15.06
N GLY A 76 -1.62 -30.72 15.89
CA GLY A 76 -1.46 -31.78 16.88
C GLY A 76 -1.15 -31.17 18.24
N PHE A 77 -1.83 -31.64 19.27
CA PHE A 77 -1.71 -31.17 20.64
C PHE A 77 -1.35 -32.32 21.56
N MET A 78 -0.50 -32.02 22.54
CA MET A 78 -0.08 -32.93 23.57
C MET A 78 -0.10 -32.20 24.90
N LEU A 79 -0.83 -32.77 25.85
CA LEU A 79 -0.92 -32.30 27.22
C LEU A 79 -0.44 -33.42 28.14
N ILE A 80 0.59 -33.13 28.94
CA ILE A 80 1.16 -34.06 29.93
C ILE A 80 0.82 -33.50 31.31
N PRO A 81 -0.12 -34.13 32.07
CA PRO A 81 -0.64 -33.59 33.33
C PRO A 81 0.30 -33.72 34.54
N SER A 82 1.40 -34.47 34.42
CA SER A 82 2.39 -34.62 35.50
C SER A 82 3.73 -35.09 34.94
N LEU A 83 4.78 -34.28 35.16
CA LEU A 83 6.16 -34.60 34.75
C LEU A 83 6.84 -35.66 35.64
N ASP A 84 6.29 -35.97 36.82
CA ASP A 84 6.87 -36.95 37.76
C ASP A 84 6.64 -38.42 37.32
N ASN A 85 5.73 -38.66 36.37
CA ASN A 85 5.38 -39.99 35.83
C ASN A 85 5.89 -40.23 34.40
N ALA A 86 6.98 -39.56 33.99
CA ALA A 86 7.51 -39.55 32.62
C ALA A 86 8.22 -40.86 32.16
N ASN A 87 7.73 -42.03 32.56
CA ASN A 87 8.22 -43.33 32.07
C ASN A 87 7.56 -43.81 30.77
N ASN A 88 6.64 -43.05 30.17
CA ASN A 88 5.97 -43.43 28.91
C ASN A 88 6.22 -42.40 27.80
N ASN A 89 6.99 -42.83 26.80
CA ASN A 89 7.22 -42.30 25.46
C ASN A 89 6.65 -40.90 25.14
N LEU A 90 7.56 -39.94 24.90
CA LEU A 90 7.27 -38.57 24.46
C LEU A 90 6.35 -38.44 23.22
N PHE A 91 6.17 -39.51 22.45
CA PHE A 91 5.34 -39.55 21.24
C PHE A 91 4.02 -40.32 21.39
N SER A 92 3.77 -41.01 22.50
CA SER A 92 2.51 -41.73 22.74
C SER A 92 1.40 -40.87 23.35
N ALA A 93 1.65 -39.57 23.55
CA ALA A 93 0.75 -38.65 24.26
C ALA A 93 0.19 -37.53 23.37
N VAL A 94 0.11 -37.71 22.04
CA VAL A 94 -0.71 -36.80 21.22
C VAL A 94 -2.16 -37.05 21.60
N SER A 95 -2.72 -36.18 22.44
CA SER A 95 -4.07 -36.35 22.98
C SER A 95 -5.13 -35.82 22.02
N LEU A 96 -4.78 -34.91 21.10
CA LEU A 96 -5.73 -34.33 20.15
C LEU A 96 -5.03 -33.96 18.84
N ALA A 97 -5.59 -34.32 17.69
CA ALA A 97 -5.15 -33.85 16.38
C ALA A 97 -6.33 -33.35 15.56
N GLY A 98 -6.16 -32.33 14.72
CA GLY A 98 -7.29 -31.80 13.97
C GLY A 98 -6.94 -30.92 12.79
N PHE A 99 -7.96 -30.63 11.99
CA PHE A 99 -7.87 -29.75 10.83
C PHE A 99 -8.82 -28.57 11.01
N SER A 100 -8.33 -27.38 10.66
CA SER A 100 -9.08 -26.13 10.77
C SER A 100 -9.00 -25.32 9.48
N ILE A 101 -10.13 -24.77 9.07
CA ILE A 101 -10.24 -23.77 8.01
C ILE A 101 -10.93 -22.53 8.57
N ALA A 102 -10.43 -21.35 8.25
CA ALA A 102 -11.07 -20.10 8.64
C ALA A 102 -10.93 -19.03 7.56
N SER A 103 -11.88 -18.09 7.57
CA SER A 103 -11.91 -16.88 6.75
C SER A 103 -12.57 -15.75 7.55
N GLN A 104 -12.55 -14.52 7.05
CA GLN A 104 -13.19 -13.41 7.74
C GLN A 104 -14.66 -13.72 8.07
N GLY A 105 -14.95 -13.77 9.37
CA GLY A 105 -16.29 -14.01 9.91
C GLY A 105 -16.76 -15.46 9.88
N THR A 106 -15.95 -16.45 9.51
CA THR A 106 -16.37 -17.87 9.54
C THR A 106 -15.20 -18.82 9.73
N SER A 107 -15.36 -19.85 10.56
CA SER A 107 -14.39 -20.95 10.69
C SER A 107 -15.08 -22.31 10.85
N ALA A 108 -14.42 -23.37 10.40
CA ALA A 108 -14.79 -24.75 10.69
C ALA A 108 -13.56 -25.53 11.16
N SER A 109 -13.73 -26.44 12.12
CA SER A 109 -12.65 -27.28 12.65
C SER A 109 -13.15 -28.66 12.99
N ILE A 110 -12.29 -29.66 12.80
CA ILE A 110 -12.51 -31.04 13.25
C ILE A 110 -11.31 -31.50 14.05
N PHE A 111 -11.52 -32.02 15.25
CA PHE A 111 -10.49 -32.57 16.12
C PHE A 111 -10.82 -34.01 16.50
N PHE A 112 -9.78 -34.82 16.65
CA PHE A 112 -9.83 -36.24 16.98
C PHE A 112 -8.97 -36.46 18.21
N ASN A 113 -9.54 -37.06 19.25
CA ASN A 113 -8.79 -37.57 20.38
C ASN A 113 -8.12 -38.88 19.94
N LEU A 114 -6.80 -38.92 19.97
CA LEU A 114 -6.01 -40.06 19.52
C LEU A 114 -5.66 -41.04 20.65
N ASN A 115 -6.17 -40.80 21.86
CA ASN A 115 -5.95 -41.69 22.99
C ASN A 115 -6.82 -42.97 22.85
N ASN A 116 -6.18 -44.14 22.94
CA ASN A 116 -6.81 -45.44 22.62
C ASN A 116 -7.96 -45.84 23.54
N THR A 117 -8.16 -45.15 24.66
CA THR A 117 -9.17 -45.51 25.67
C THR A 117 -10.52 -44.81 25.49
N THR A 118 -10.57 -43.66 24.79
CA THR A 118 -11.78 -42.83 24.65
C THR A 118 -11.78 -42.05 23.32
N PRO A 119 -12.19 -42.67 22.20
CA PRO A 119 -12.24 -41.95 20.92
C PRO A 119 -13.33 -40.87 20.97
N LEU A 120 -12.94 -39.61 20.73
CA LEU A 120 -13.79 -38.43 20.69
C LEU A 120 -13.48 -37.63 19.42
N THR A 121 -14.50 -37.29 18.64
CA THR A 121 -14.42 -36.38 17.50
C THR A 121 -15.21 -35.12 17.83
N VAL A 122 -14.58 -33.96 17.67
CA VAL A 122 -15.18 -32.64 17.93
C VAL A 122 -15.27 -31.90 16.60
N VAL A 123 -16.47 -31.49 16.19
CA VAL A 123 -16.69 -30.63 15.02
C VAL A 123 -17.15 -29.28 15.51
N ARG A 124 -16.48 -28.20 15.10
CA ARG A 124 -16.89 -26.83 15.45
C ARG A 124 -17.07 -25.96 14.22
N ILE A 125 -18.09 -25.11 14.25
CA ILE A 125 -18.37 -24.05 13.28
C ILE A 125 -18.55 -22.73 14.02
N ASN A 126 -17.88 -21.67 13.59
CA ASN A 126 -18.09 -20.32 14.11
C ASN A 126 -18.50 -19.37 13.00
N THR A 127 -19.30 -18.37 13.33
CA THR A 127 -19.70 -17.27 12.46
C THR A 127 -19.62 -15.94 13.20
N ALA A 128 -19.18 -14.88 12.54
CA ALA A 128 -19.10 -13.55 13.13
C ALA A 128 -19.38 -12.42 12.13
N PHE A 129 -19.94 -11.33 12.65
CA PHE A 129 -20.21 -10.08 11.94
C PHE A 129 -19.33 -8.98 12.52
N THR A 130 -18.66 -8.22 11.64
CA THR A 130 -17.71 -7.18 12.05
C THR A 130 -18.19 -5.80 11.60
N PHE A 131 -18.13 -4.84 12.52
CA PHE A 131 -18.50 -3.45 12.36
C PHE A 131 -17.31 -2.57 12.71
N GLY A 132 -16.33 -2.49 11.80
CA GLY A 132 -15.08 -1.75 12.02
C GLY A 132 -14.24 -2.37 13.15
N TRP A 133 -14.28 -1.76 14.32
CA TRP A 133 -13.50 -2.18 15.50
C TRP A 133 -14.22 -3.20 16.39
N LEU A 134 -15.49 -3.52 16.12
CA LEU A 134 -16.30 -4.45 16.92
C LEU A 134 -16.65 -5.69 16.09
N SER A 135 -16.59 -6.87 16.69
CA SER A 135 -17.11 -8.10 16.13
C SER A 135 -17.99 -8.83 17.13
N ILE A 136 -19.05 -9.46 16.61
CA ILE A 136 -19.99 -10.27 17.38
C ILE A 136 -20.10 -11.60 16.66
N GLY A 137 -19.97 -12.71 17.39
CA GLY A 137 -19.99 -14.03 16.80
C GLY A 137 -20.71 -15.07 17.63
N THR A 138 -21.06 -16.15 16.95
CA THR A 138 -21.67 -17.35 17.52
C THR A 138 -20.88 -18.57 17.07
N GLY A 139 -20.82 -19.59 17.92
CA GLY A 139 -20.14 -20.84 17.66
C GLY A 139 -21.03 -22.03 18.02
N TYR A 140 -20.91 -23.09 17.26
CA TYR A 140 -21.61 -24.34 17.47
C TYR A 140 -20.61 -25.50 17.39
N GLU A 141 -20.64 -26.37 18.38
CA GLU A 141 -19.76 -27.53 18.49
C GLU A 141 -20.57 -28.80 18.70
N MET A 142 -20.16 -29.86 18.01
CA MET A 142 -20.76 -31.19 18.06
C MET A 142 -19.69 -32.19 18.50
N ASN A 143 -20.05 -33.03 19.47
CA ASN A 143 -19.15 -34.03 20.04
C ASN A 143 -19.65 -35.45 19.70
N PHE A 144 -18.77 -36.31 19.18
CA PHE A 144 -19.07 -37.68 18.78
C PHE A 144 -18.08 -38.67 19.45
N GLY A 145 -18.52 -39.65 20.24
CA GLY A 145 -17.59 -40.59 20.88
C GLY A 145 -18.18 -41.55 21.92
N TYR A 146 -17.36 -42.49 22.40
CA TYR A 146 -17.75 -43.63 23.27
C TYR A 146 -18.27 -43.22 24.67
N ASP A 147 -18.03 -41.98 25.11
CA ASP A 147 -18.47 -41.44 26.42
C ASP A 147 -19.29 -40.13 26.28
N ALA A 148 -19.93 -39.91 25.12
CA ALA A 148 -20.72 -38.70 24.82
C ALA A 148 -22.04 -38.58 25.63
N ASN A 149 -22.27 -39.45 26.62
CA ASN A 149 -23.45 -39.39 27.49
C ASN A 149 -23.26 -38.46 28.71
N ASN A 150 -22.02 -38.02 29.01
CA ASN A 150 -21.72 -37.06 30.09
C ASN A 150 -21.46 -35.63 29.59
N PHE A 151 -21.41 -35.43 28.27
CA PHE A 151 -21.45 -34.11 27.66
C PHE A 151 -22.75 -34.00 26.88
N SER A 152 -23.38 -32.83 26.85
CA SER A 152 -24.40 -32.64 25.82
C SER A 152 -23.72 -32.87 24.46
N ASN A 153 -24.43 -33.50 23.53
CA ASN A 153 -23.90 -33.72 22.18
C ASN A 153 -23.56 -32.40 21.46
N PHE A 154 -23.92 -31.24 22.03
CA PHE A 154 -23.89 -29.92 21.41
C PHE A 154 -23.53 -28.78 22.39
N LEU A 155 -22.45 -28.05 22.10
CA LEU A 155 -22.09 -26.82 22.82
C LEU A 155 -22.41 -25.61 21.92
N MET A 156 -23.17 -24.65 22.45
CA MET A 156 -23.34 -23.34 21.81
C MET A 156 -22.53 -22.28 22.52
N SER A 157 -22.05 -21.34 21.72
CA SER A 157 -21.30 -20.23 22.25
C SER A 157 -21.60 -18.93 21.53
N ALA A 158 -21.40 -17.83 22.25
CA ALA A 158 -21.56 -16.48 21.74
C ALA A 158 -20.44 -15.62 22.31
N GLY A 159 -19.99 -14.64 21.52
CA GLY A 159 -18.95 -13.75 21.98
C GLY A 159 -18.93 -12.42 21.26
N ILE A 160 -18.19 -11.51 21.85
CA ILE A 160 -17.91 -10.16 21.38
C ILE A 160 -16.40 -9.99 21.44
N ALA A 161 -15.83 -9.38 20.42
CA ALA A 161 -14.43 -8.97 20.39
C ALA A 161 -14.35 -7.53 19.89
N ALA A 162 -13.57 -6.69 20.56
CA ALA A 162 -13.45 -5.27 20.27
C ALA A 162 -11.97 -4.85 20.24
N GLN A 163 -11.61 -4.06 19.23
CA GLN A 163 -10.28 -3.47 19.06
C GLN A 163 -10.43 -1.95 18.85
N PRO A 164 -10.91 -1.19 19.85
CA PRO A 164 -11.25 0.22 19.66
C PRO A 164 -10.03 1.10 19.36
N LEU A 165 -8.85 0.71 19.84
CA LEU A 165 -7.59 1.44 19.67
C LEU A 165 -6.45 0.46 19.34
N PRO A 166 -5.36 0.92 18.70
CA PRO A 166 -4.20 0.06 18.46
C PRO A 166 -3.53 -0.51 19.71
N TYR A 167 -3.74 0.15 20.84
CA TYR A 167 -3.14 -0.20 22.12
C TYR A 167 -4.04 -1.07 22.99
N VAL A 168 -5.33 -1.25 22.66
CA VAL A 168 -6.31 -1.90 23.54
C VAL A 168 -7.20 -2.86 22.77
N SER A 169 -7.39 -4.05 23.32
CA SER A 169 -8.37 -5.03 22.86
C SER A 169 -9.14 -5.63 24.02
N ILE A 170 -10.41 -5.97 23.77
CA ILE A 170 -11.33 -6.50 24.78
C ILE A 170 -12.11 -7.65 24.14
N GLY A 171 -12.33 -8.71 24.89
CA GLY A 171 -13.18 -9.81 24.49
C GLY A 171 -14.11 -10.23 25.62
N ALA A 172 -15.27 -10.73 25.23
CA ALA A 172 -16.19 -11.43 26.10
C ALA A 172 -16.75 -12.62 25.35
N PHE A 173 -16.87 -13.76 26.02
CA PHE A 173 -17.32 -15.00 25.41
C PHE A 173 -18.07 -15.83 26.45
N GLY A 174 -19.15 -16.47 26.05
CA GLY A 174 -19.86 -17.44 26.85
C GLY A 174 -20.13 -18.71 26.06
N ALA A 175 -20.08 -19.85 26.73
CA ALA A 175 -20.45 -21.14 26.17
C ALA A 175 -21.35 -21.89 27.14
N SER A 176 -22.35 -22.59 26.61
CA SER A 176 -23.26 -23.41 27.37
C SER A 176 -23.71 -24.61 26.54
N ASP A 177 -23.94 -25.69 27.25
CA ASP A 177 -24.45 -26.95 26.73
C ASP A 177 -26.00 -26.99 26.75
N PHE A 178 -26.64 -25.89 27.14
CA PHE A 178 -28.07 -25.74 27.47
C PHE A 178 -28.59 -26.68 28.58
N GLY A 179 -27.69 -27.37 29.28
CA GLY A 179 -27.92 -28.11 30.50
C GLY A 179 -27.44 -27.32 31.71
N GLU A 180 -26.83 -28.00 32.67
CA GLU A 180 -26.32 -27.38 33.90
C GLU A 180 -24.95 -26.70 33.71
N GLN A 181 -24.24 -26.96 32.61
CA GLN A 181 -22.85 -26.54 32.45
C GLN A 181 -22.73 -25.27 31.57
N TRP A 182 -22.20 -24.20 32.16
CA TRP A 182 -21.93 -22.94 31.45
C TRP A 182 -20.63 -22.32 31.93
N GLN A 183 -20.03 -21.53 31.05
CA GLN A 183 -18.85 -20.73 31.34
C GLN A 183 -18.87 -19.40 30.61
N ALA A 184 -18.23 -18.40 31.20
CA ALA A 184 -18.02 -17.11 30.58
C ALA A 184 -16.61 -16.59 30.84
N VAL A 185 -16.06 -15.86 29.88
CA VAL A 185 -14.72 -15.28 29.92
C VAL A 185 -14.84 -13.83 29.53
N ILE A 186 -14.21 -12.96 30.31
CA ILE A 186 -13.97 -11.55 29.96
C ILE A 186 -12.47 -11.35 29.94
N ASP A 187 -11.94 -10.83 28.84
CA ASP A 187 -10.51 -10.62 28.69
C ASP A 187 -10.17 -9.26 28.07
N ALA A 188 -8.94 -8.83 28.33
CA ALA A 188 -8.41 -7.58 27.80
C ALA A 188 -6.92 -7.70 27.49
N GLY A 189 -6.47 -6.90 26.53
CA GLY A 189 -5.09 -6.78 26.10
C GLY A 189 -4.65 -5.34 25.96
N ILE A 190 -3.44 -5.03 26.42
CA ILE A 190 -2.80 -3.71 26.32
C ILE A 190 -1.46 -3.86 25.61
N ARG A 191 -1.22 -3.04 24.59
CA ARG A 191 0.03 -3.01 23.80
C ARG A 191 0.62 -1.61 23.86
N PRO A 192 1.58 -1.33 24.76
CA PRO A 192 2.10 0.03 24.95
C PRO A 192 2.69 0.66 23.68
N PHE A 193 3.20 -0.15 22.76
CA PHE A 193 3.85 0.30 21.52
C PHE A 193 2.94 0.23 20.28
N GLY A 194 1.67 -0.15 20.43
CA GLY A 194 0.73 -0.34 19.31
C GLY A 194 1.07 -1.53 18.40
N THR A 195 2.04 -2.35 18.79
CA THR A 195 2.50 -3.55 18.11
C THR A 195 2.55 -4.73 19.09
N ASN A 196 2.72 -5.94 18.58
CA ASN A 196 2.86 -7.14 19.41
C ASN A 196 4.26 -7.29 20.08
N LEU A 197 5.13 -6.26 20.01
CA LEU A 197 6.43 -6.28 20.67
C LEU A 197 6.30 -6.58 22.16
N LEU A 198 5.38 -5.90 22.85
CA LEU A 198 4.99 -6.17 24.23
C LEU A 198 3.48 -6.11 24.33
N THR A 199 2.86 -7.20 24.79
CA THR A 199 1.43 -7.29 25.03
C THR A 199 1.19 -7.72 26.46
N MET A 200 0.53 -6.89 27.26
CA MET A 200 0.01 -7.27 28.58
C MET A 200 -1.43 -7.74 28.42
N PHE A 201 -1.84 -8.75 29.16
CA PHE A 201 -3.19 -9.29 29.07
C PHE A 201 -3.72 -9.76 30.41
N GLY A 202 -5.04 -9.78 30.51
CA GLY A 202 -5.75 -10.32 31.67
C GLY A 202 -7.06 -10.96 31.26
N ARG A 203 -7.53 -11.91 32.06
CA ARG A 203 -8.85 -12.52 31.92
C ARG A 203 -9.48 -12.85 33.27
N LEU A 204 -10.81 -12.84 33.26
CA LEU A 204 -11.70 -13.33 34.31
C LEU A 204 -12.52 -14.48 33.74
N ASN A 205 -12.50 -15.62 34.40
CA ASN A 205 -13.25 -16.81 34.04
C ASN A 205 -14.34 -17.04 35.07
N PHE A 206 -15.56 -17.29 34.59
CA PHE A 206 -16.74 -17.64 35.35
C PHE A 206 -17.21 -19.02 34.89
N ALA A 207 -17.66 -19.85 35.83
CA ALA A 207 -18.16 -21.19 35.56
C ALA A 207 -19.34 -21.50 36.49
N ASN A 208 -20.03 -22.60 36.21
CA ASN A 208 -21.19 -23.04 36.98
C ASN A 208 -20.89 -23.31 38.47
N GLU A 209 -19.69 -23.79 38.79
CA GLU A 209 -19.24 -24.07 40.16
C GLU A 209 -17.87 -23.42 40.44
N GLY A 210 -17.69 -22.90 41.65
CA GLY A 210 -16.46 -22.29 42.14
C GLY A 210 -16.42 -20.75 42.02
N ASP A 211 -15.45 -20.14 42.71
CA ASP A 211 -15.24 -18.70 42.66
C ASP A 211 -14.65 -18.26 41.31
N PRO A 212 -14.96 -17.05 40.82
CA PRO A 212 -14.36 -16.50 39.61
C PRO A 212 -12.83 -16.53 39.67
N GLN A 213 -12.21 -17.09 38.63
CA GLN A 213 -10.75 -17.19 38.54
C GLN A 213 -10.19 -16.11 37.63
N TRP A 214 -9.08 -15.50 38.04
CA TRP A 214 -8.40 -14.48 37.23
C TRP A 214 -7.01 -14.94 36.82
N SER A 215 -6.56 -14.47 35.67
CA SER A 215 -5.15 -14.60 35.29
C SER A 215 -4.66 -13.35 34.58
N ALA A 216 -3.42 -12.97 34.84
CA ALA A 216 -2.77 -11.84 34.19
C ALA A 216 -1.38 -12.25 33.71
N GLY A 217 -0.94 -11.66 32.61
CA GLY A 217 0.33 -12.03 31.99
C GLY A 217 0.83 -11.01 30.99
N ALA A 218 1.97 -11.32 30.40
CA ALA A 218 2.56 -10.55 29.32
C ALA A 218 3.21 -11.47 28.28
N SER A 219 3.23 -11.03 27.03
CA SER A 219 4.02 -11.63 25.97
C SER A 219 4.96 -10.59 25.36
N ILE A 220 6.15 -11.06 24.94
CA ILE A 220 7.15 -10.28 24.25
C ILE A 220 7.51 -10.99 22.94
N ARG A 221 7.49 -10.21 21.85
CA ARG A 221 7.87 -10.67 20.51
C ARG A 221 9.08 -9.85 20.04
N PRO A 222 10.30 -10.23 20.44
CA PRO A 222 11.49 -9.45 20.11
C PRO A 222 11.78 -9.42 18.61
N ILE A 223 11.44 -10.50 17.90
CA ILE A 223 11.52 -10.61 16.43
C ILE A 223 10.33 -11.42 15.91
N SER A 224 9.98 -11.23 14.63
CA SER A 224 8.92 -11.98 13.95
C SER A 224 9.08 -13.49 14.11
N GLY A 225 7.99 -14.16 14.50
CA GLY A 225 7.93 -15.60 14.67
C GLY A 225 8.57 -16.18 15.94
N ILE A 226 9.19 -15.37 16.81
CA ILE A 226 9.57 -15.78 18.17
C ILE A 226 8.77 -14.98 19.18
N GLU A 227 8.03 -15.69 20.04
CA GLU A 227 7.28 -15.05 21.10
C GLU A 227 7.44 -15.79 22.42
N PHE A 228 7.79 -15.07 23.46
CA PHE A 228 7.77 -15.56 24.83
C PHE A 228 6.53 -15.01 25.53
N PHE A 229 5.89 -15.82 26.36
CA PHE A 229 4.81 -15.33 27.21
C PHE A 229 4.89 -15.94 28.59
N GLY A 230 4.37 -15.20 29.57
CA GLY A 230 4.22 -15.66 30.94
C GLY A 230 2.92 -15.15 31.53
N SER A 231 2.32 -15.94 32.41
CA SER A 231 1.10 -15.55 33.13
C SER A 231 1.07 -16.15 34.53
N TYR A 232 0.35 -15.46 35.41
CA TYR A 232 0.02 -15.88 36.76
C TYR A 232 -1.50 -15.94 36.93
N ALA A 233 -1.99 -16.89 37.71
CA ALA A 233 -3.41 -17.04 37.99
C ALA A 233 -3.75 -17.14 39.47
N SER A 234 -5.00 -16.84 39.81
CA SER A 234 -5.56 -16.92 41.17
C SER A 234 -5.44 -18.31 41.80
N THR A 235 -5.27 -19.37 41.00
CA THR A 235 -4.99 -20.73 41.44
C THR A 235 -3.53 -20.97 41.83
N ASN A 236 -2.73 -19.91 42.02
CA ASN A 236 -1.29 -19.97 42.29
C ASN A 236 -0.51 -20.71 41.19
N THR A 237 -1.00 -20.65 39.96
CA THR A 237 -0.37 -21.29 38.80
C THR A 237 0.44 -20.27 38.01
N VAL A 238 1.72 -20.60 37.78
CA VAL A 238 2.61 -19.85 36.88
C VAL A 238 2.73 -20.61 35.57
N THR A 239 2.47 -19.94 34.46
CA THR A 239 2.67 -20.48 33.11
C THR A 239 3.76 -19.70 32.40
N LEU A 240 4.68 -20.40 31.76
CA LEU A 240 5.67 -19.85 30.85
C LEU A 240 5.59 -20.58 29.52
N GLY A 241 5.66 -19.85 28.41
CA GLY A 241 5.60 -20.46 27.10
C GLY A 241 6.42 -19.74 26.03
N LEU A 242 6.69 -20.51 24.98
CA LEU A 242 7.42 -20.12 23.80
C LEU A 242 6.61 -20.51 22.57
N THR A 243 6.45 -19.58 21.65
CA THR A 243 5.93 -19.83 20.32
C THR A 243 7.04 -19.57 19.29
N LEU A 244 7.27 -20.57 18.45
CA LEU A 244 8.14 -20.49 17.27
C LEU A 244 7.27 -20.65 16.03
N ARG A 245 7.35 -19.73 15.08
CA ARG A 245 6.61 -19.78 13.81
C ARG A 245 7.58 -19.71 12.64
N ASN A 246 7.45 -20.61 11.69
CA ASN A 246 8.24 -20.70 10.47
C ASN A 246 7.33 -20.64 9.23
N SER A 247 7.92 -20.74 8.02
CA SER A 247 7.22 -20.58 6.73
C SER A 247 6.04 -21.52 6.46
N ARG A 248 5.89 -22.62 7.19
CA ARG A 248 4.75 -23.56 7.05
C ARG A 248 4.36 -24.24 8.36
N THR A 249 5.02 -23.91 9.45
CA THR A 249 4.85 -24.60 10.72
C THR A 249 4.83 -23.60 11.86
N SER A 250 4.06 -23.89 12.89
CA SER A 250 4.22 -23.24 14.20
C SER A 250 4.30 -24.29 15.28
N THR A 251 5.07 -23.97 16.32
CA THR A 251 5.26 -24.83 17.46
C THR A 251 5.12 -23.95 18.70
N MET A 252 4.22 -24.34 19.58
CA MET A 252 4.04 -23.72 20.87
C MET A 252 4.37 -24.75 21.95
N ALA A 253 5.17 -24.35 22.92
CA ALA A 253 5.39 -25.13 24.13
C ALA A 253 5.15 -24.23 25.33
N SER A 254 4.49 -24.75 26.35
CA SER A 254 4.27 -24.03 27.60
C SER A 254 4.29 -25.00 28.77
N VAL A 255 4.92 -24.56 29.86
CA VAL A 255 4.96 -25.26 31.14
C VAL A 255 4.13 -24.45 32.13
N SER A 256 3.24 -25.13 32.85
CA SER A 256 2.50 -24.55 33.97
C SER A 256 2.81 -25.31 35.25
N SER A 257 3.05 -24.58 36.34
CA SER A 257 3.37 -25.16 37.64
C SER A 257 2.60 -24.44 38.73
N ASN A 258 2.03 -25.19 39.67
CA ASN A 258 1.38 -24.64 40.85
C ASN A 258 2.43 -24.36 41.94
N THR A 259 2.50 -23.12 42.43
CA THR A 259 3.54 -22.69 43.39
C THR A 259 3.32 -23.22 44.81
N GLU A 260 2.14 -23.76 45.13
CA GLU A 260 1.82 -24.33 46.45
C GLU A 260 1.86 -25.86 46.48
N SER A 261 1.87 -26.53 45.32
CA SER A 261 1.92 -27.99 45.21
C SER A 261 2.95 -28.43 44.17
N SER A 262 4.08 -28.97 44.64
CA SER A 262 5.20 -29.41 43.78
C SER A 262 4.87 -30.56 42.82
N SER A 263 3.74 -31.23 43.01
CA SER A 263 3.26 -32.38 42.21
C SER A 263 2.46 -32.03 40.96
N TRP A 264 2.08 -30.76 40.75
CA TRP A 264 1.24 -30.32 39.64
C TRP A 264 2.05 -29.51 38.61
N ASN A 265 2.79 -30.24 37.77
CA ASN A 265 3.54 -29.67 36.65
C ASN A 265 2.93 -30.17 35.32
N ASN A 266 2.30 -29.25 34.59
CA ASN A 266 1.69 -29.51 33.29
C ASN A 266 2.63 -29.06 32.17
N LEU A 267 2.90 -29.94 31.21
CA LEU A 267 3.56 -29.58 29.96
C LEU A 267 2.53 -29.62 28.83
N PHE A 268 2.35 -28.51 28.14
CA PHE A 268 1.54 -28.42 26.94
C PHE A 268 2.45 -28.15 25.74
N THR A 269 2.24 -28.91 24.67
CA THR A 269 2.88 -28.67 23.38
C THR A 269 1.84 -28.72 22.27
N ALA A 270 1.94 -27.78 21.35
CA ALA A 270 1.16 -27.74 20.13
C ALA A 270 2.13 -27.68 18.95
N PHE A 271 1.90 -28.57 17.99
CA PHE A 271 2.58 -28.53 16.71
C PHE A 271 1.56 -28.32 15.60
N THR A 272 1.90 -27.46 14.68
CA THR A 272 1.00 -26.99 13.65
C THR A 272 1.71 -26.97 12.30
N PHE A 273 1.02 -27.44 11.26
CA PHE A 273 1.25 -27.03 9.89
C PHE A 273 0.21 -25.99 9.47
N GLU A 274 0.64 -24.78 9.10
CA GLU A 274 -0.26 -23.67 8.77
C GLU A 274 0.29 -22.75 7.68
N ASN A 275 -0.61 -21.99 7.05
CA ASN A 275 -0.25 -20.88 6.17
C ASN A 275 -0.07 -19.54 6.95
N SER A 276 0.77 -19.46 7.98
CA SER A 276 1.11 -18.18 8.68
C SER A 276 1.57 -17.00 7.77
N PRO A 277 1.44 -15.74 8.19
CA PRO A 277 1.85 -14.56 7.42
C PRO A 277 3.38 -14.44 7.34
N LYS A 278 3.93 -13.82 6.27
CA LYS A 278 5.39 -13.57 6.15
C LYS A 278 5.96 -12.78 7.34
N ASN A 279 5.21 -11.81 7.87
CA ASN A 279 5.65 -10.91 8.94
C ASN A 279 5.58 -11.55 10.35
N ASP A 280 4.97 -12.74 10.49
CA ASP A 280 4.77 -13.43 11.77
C ASP A 280 5.63 -14.70 11.88
N ARG A 281 6.69 -14.80 11.08
CA ARG A 281 7.53 -15.99 10.97
C ARG A 281 9.01 -15.64 11.14
N ILE A 282 9.77 -16.58 11.69
CA ILE A 282 11.22 -16.54 11.68
C ILE A 282 11.64 -16.72 10.24
N VAL A 283 12.14 -15.64 9.66
CA VAL A 283 12.74 -15.69 8.33
C VAL A 283 14.25 -15.86 8.53
N ILE A 284 14.74 -17.11 8.54
CA ILE A 284 16.16 -17.39 8.30
C ILE A 284 16.39 -17.26 6.78
N ALA A 285 16.22 -16.04 6.28
CA ALA A 285 16.46 -15.74 4.87
C ALA A 285 17.97 -15.73 4.64
N LYS A 286 18.44 -16.57 3.72
CA LYS A 286 19.67 -16.22 3.02
C LYS A 286 19.31 -15.06 2.10
N ASN A 287 20.11 -14.01 2.13
CA ASN A 287 19.96 -12.82 1.31
C ASN A 287 20.28 -13.16 -0.17
N THR A 288 19.40 -13.90 -0.85
CA THR A 288 19.69 -14.57 -2.12
C THR A 288 18.71 -14.25 -3.25
N THR A 289 17.57 -13.59 -2.96
CA THR A 289 16.57 -13.30 -3.99
C THR A 289 16.87 -11.97 -4.66
N TRP A 290 16.95 -11.99 -5.99
CA TRP A 290 17.00 -10.79 -6.82
C TRP A 290 15.66 -10.59 -7.49
N VAL A 291 15.18 -9.34 -7.50
CA VAL A 291 13.89 -9.00 -8.11
C VAL A 291 14.13 -8.10 -9.31
N GLU A 292 13.67 -8.52 -10.48
CA GLU A 292 13.72 -7.69 -11.67
C GLU A 292 12.54 -6.72 -11.68
N ILE A 293 12.78 -5.42 -11.59
CA ILE A 293 11.81 -4.39 -11.93
C ILE A 293 11.94 -4.15 -13.43
N ASN A 294 11.00 -4.70 -14.19
CA ASN A 294 10.99 -4.59 -15.63
C ASN A 294 10.17 -3.38 -16.08
N LEU A 295 10.86 -2.29 -16.46
CA LEU A 295 10.23 -1.08 -17.00
C LEU A 295 10.31 -1.01 -18.52
N LYS A 296 10.51 -2.16 -19.18
CA LYS A 296 10.72 -2.20 -20.61
C LYS A 296 9.54 -1.60 -21.38
N ASN A 297 9.81 -0.69 -22.30
CA ASN A 297 8.83 0.03 -23.12
C ASN A 297 7.70 0.69 -22.30
N THR A 298 7.96 0.98 -21.03
CA THR A 298 6.99 1.60 -20.15
C THR A 298 7.01 3.10 -20.36
N LEU A 299 5.87 3.67 -20.74
CA LEU A 299 5.66 5.11 -20.80
C LEU A 299 4.90 5.55 -19.55
N VAL A 300 5.60 6.22 -18.64
CA VAL A 300 5.01 6.91 -17.49
C VAL A 300 4.96 8.39 -17.80
N GLN A 301 3.96 8.76 -18.61
CA GLN A 301 3.69 10.15 -18.93
C GLN A 301 2.31 10.53 -18.39
N THR A 302 2.25 11.67 -17.72
CA THR A 302 0.99 12.36 -17.49
C THR A 302 0.62 13.09 -18.78
N SER A 303 -0.39 12.60 -19.50
CA SER A 303 -0.88 13.28 -20.69
C SER A 303 -1.81 14.43 -20.30
N PHE A 304 -1.55 15.62 -20.83
CA PHE A 304 -2.48 16.76 -20.83
C PHE A 304 -3.87 16.41 -21.41
N PHE A 305 -3.94 15.34 -22.23
CA PHE A 305 -5.15 14.84 -22.88
C PHE A 305 -5.61 13.48 -22.32
N GLY A 306 -5.41 13.23 -21.03
CA GLY A 306 -6.27 12.32 -20.28
C GLY A 306 -5.92 10.82 -20.35
N LYS A 307 -4.65 10.46 -20.36
CA LYS A 307 -4.24 9.06 -20.12
C LYS A 307 -3.09 8.99 -19.13
N SER A 308 -3.39 8.53 -17.92
CA SER A 308 -2.43 8.15 -16.89
C SER A 308 -2.12 6.66 -17.05
N TYR A 309 -0.85 6.32 -17.25
CA TYR A 309 -0.39 4.93 -17.35
C TYR A 309 0.75 4.64 -16.37
N ALA A 310 0.68 3.42 -15.82
CA ALA A 310 1.42 2.86 -14.69
C ALA A 310 1.28 3.67 -13.37
N PRO A 311 0.66 3.10 -12.31
CA PRO A 311 0.65 3.79 -11.02
C PRO A 311 2.08 3.81 -10.47
N VAL A 312 2.79 4.93 -10.61
CA VAL A 312 4.14 5.11 -10.04
C VAL A 312 4.16 4.71 -8.57
N LEU A 313 3.10 5.07 -7.84
CA LEU A 313 2.87 4.67 -6.45
C LEU A 313 2.98 3.14 -6.24
N LYS A 314 2.51 2.33 -7.18
CA LYS A 314 2.63 0.87 -7.12
C LYS A 314 4.08 0.42 -7.20
N ILE A 315 4.87 1.02 -8.09
CA ILE A 315 6.30 0.71 -8.24
C ILE A 315 7.06 1.16 -6.99
N LEU A 316 6.80 2.38 -6.50
CA LEU A 316 7.41 2.91 -5.28
C LEU A 316 7.10 2.03 -4.06
N ASN A 317 5.84 1.63 -3.88
CA ASN A 317 5.45 0.72 -2.80
C ASN A 317 6.12 -0.65 -2.93
N ALA A 318 6.31 -1.15 -4.16
CA ALA A 318 7.03 -2.39 -4.39
C ALA A 318 8.49 -2.28 -3.96
N ILE A 319 9.18 -1.20 -4.33
CA ILE A 319 10.57 -0.94 -3.93
C ILE A 319 10.66 -0.84 -2.40
N GLU A 320 9.71 -0.17 -1.76
CA GLU A 320 9.68 -0.03 -0.30
C GLU A 320 9.46 -1.38 0.40
N ASN A 321 8.50 -2.18 -0.07
CA ASN A 321 8.29 -3.54 0.44
C ASN A 321 9.53 -4.43 0.23
N MET A 322 10.20 -4.29 -0.92
CA MET A 322 11.45 -4.98 -1.19
C MET A 322 12.58 -4.51 -0.30
N ARG A 323 12.63 -3.22 0.09
CA ARG A 323 13.60 -2.67 1.04
C ARG A 323 13.46 -3.34 2.41
N GLU A 324 12.24 -3.57 2.86
CA GLU A 324 11.96 -4.17 4.17
C GLU A 324 12.08 -5.70 4.20
N ASN A 325 11.95 -6.38 3.05
CA ASN A 325 11.97 -7.84 2.99
C ASN A 325 13.40 -8.44 3.12
N PRO A 326 13.73 -9.20 4.19
CA PRO A 326 15.07 -9.77 4.40
C PRO A 326 15.48 -10.85 3.39
N GLU A 327 14.55 -11.41 2.60
CA GLU A 327 14.87 -12.37 1.51
C GLU A 327 15.51 -11.69 0.29
N VAL A 328 15.25 -10.39 0.11
CA VAL A 328 15.65 -9.63 -1.08
C VAL A 328 17.07 -9.11 -0.95
N ALA A 329 17.97 -9.65 -1.78
CA ALA A 329 19.36 -9.26 -1.94
C ALA A 329 19.54 -8.00 -2.78
N GLY A 330 18.71 -7.85 -3.80
CA GLY A 330 18.84 -6.74 -4.71
C GLY A 330 17.77 -6.66 -5.78
N ILE A 331 17.86 -5.58 -6.56
CA ILE A 331 17.00 -5.27 -7.68
C ILE A 331 17.81 -5.37 -8.98
N ILE A 332 17.22 -6.01 -9.99
CA ILE A 332 17.62 -5.84 -11.39
C ILE A 332 16.70 -4.78 -11.99
N LEU A 333 17.22 -3.65 -12.44
CA LEU A 333 16.44 -2.56 -13.01
C LEU A 333 16.59 -2.59 -14.54
N ASN A 334 15.56 -3.05 -15.24
CA ASN A 334 15.57 -3.06 -16.70
C ASN A 334 14.94 -1.76 -17.22
N LEU A 335 15.78 -0.87 -17.78
CA LEU A 335 15.38 0.44 -18.31
C LEU A 335 15.21 0.45 -19.83
N SER A 336 15.18 -0.72 -20.48
CA SER A 336 15.04 -0.86 -21.93
C SER A 336 13.87 -0.08 -22.51
N GLY A 337 14.11 0.97 -23.30
CA GLY A 337 13.04 1.81 -23.86
C GLY A 337 12.11 2.45 -22.81
N PHE A 338 12.56 2.57 -21.55
CA PHE A 338 11.79 3.22 -20.50
C PHE A 338 11.70 4.73 -20.74
N GLN A 339 10.51 5.29 -20.60
CA GLN A 339 10.27 6.72 -20.73
C GLN A 339 9.40 7.20 -19.58
N ALA A 340 9.84 8.25 -18.89
CA ALA A 340 9.10 8.83 -17.79
C ALA A 340 9.33 10.33 -17.70
N THR A 341 8.41 11.03 -17.04
CA THR A 341 8.62 12.43 -16.70
C THR A 341 9.69 12.59 -15.62
N ARG A 342 10.26 13.78 -15.54
CA ARG A 342 11.38 14.10 -14.65
C ARG A 342 11.01 13.90 -13.18
N SER A 343 9.83 14.34 -12.75
CA SER A 343 9.36 14.10 -11.37
C SER A 343 9.27 12.62 -11.01
N VAL A 344 8.83 11.77 -11.95
CA VAL A 344 8.77 10.32 -11.76
C VAL A 344 10.17 9.72 -11.67
N ILE A 345 11.08 10.14 -12.55
CA ILE A 345 12.50 9.72 -12.50
C ILE A 345 13.11 10.09 -11.14
N TYR A 346 12.85 11.29 -10.65
CA TYR A 346 13.30 11.75 -9.33
C TYR A 346 12.73 10.87 -8.20
N GLU A 347 11.41 10.60 -8.19
CA GLU A 347 10.77 9.76 -7.17
C GLU A 347 11.31 8.32 -7.16
N LEU A 348 11.47 7.72 -8.34
CA LEU A 348 12.06 6.38 -8.49
C LEU A 348 13.50 6.36 -7.99
N ARG A 349 14.31 7.36 -8.37
CA ARG A 349 15.69 7.50 -7.91
C ARG A 349 15.76 7.59 -6.39
N LYS A 350 14.95 8.45 -5.75
CA LYS A 350 14.91 8.56 -4.28
C LYS A 350 14.44 7.29 -3.58
N SER A 351 13.52 6.54 -4.18
CA SER A 351 13.10 5.23 -3.66
C SER A 351 14.21 4.18 -3.75
N LEU A 352 14.92 4.13 -4.88
CA LEU A 352 16.06 3.24 -5.10
C LEU A 352 17.28 3.61 -4.23
N GLU A 353 17.52 4.90 -3.98
CA GLU A 353 18.53 5.37 -3.03
C GLU A 353 18.25 4.84 -1.61
N ARG A 354 17.00 4.95 -1.13
CA ARG A 354 16.59 4.37 0.17
C ARG A 354 16.74 2.85 0.19
N PHE A 355 16.43 2.19 -0.91
CA PHE A 355 16.65 0.74 -1.05
C PHE A 355 18.13 0.38 -0.89
N LYS A 356 19.03 1.13 -1.53
CA LYS A 356 20.48 0.94 -1.43
C LYS A 356 21.02 1.25 -0.03
N GLN A 357 20.49 2.28 0.65
CA GLN A 357 20.83 2.62 2.04
C GLN A 357 20.50 1.49 3.02
N ALA A 358 19.52 0.63 2.72
CA ALA A 358 19.24 -0.59 3.49
C ALA A 358 20.27 -1.72 3.27
N GLY A 359 21.39 -1.45 2.58
CA GLY A 359 22.48 -2.40 2.33
C GLY A 359 22.24 -3.33 1.14
N LYS A 360 21.16 -3.13 0.39
CA LYS A 360 20.78 -3.97 -0.76
C LYS A 360 21.37 -3.45 -2.05
N LYS A 361 21.49 -4.32 -3.05
CA LYS A 361 22.21 -4.04 -4.29
C LYS A 361 21.28 -3.79 -5.47
N ILE A 362 21.71 -2.97 -6.41
CA ILE A 362 20.96 -2.66 -7.63
C ILE A 362 21.88 -2.86 -8.83
N ILE A 363 21.40 -3.57 -9.85
CA ILE A 363 22.07 -3.67 -11.15
C ILE A 363 21.10 -3.15 -12.21
N ALA A 364 21.50 -2.11 -12.94
CA ALA A 364 20.71 -1.55 -14.03
C ALA A 364 21.15 -2.09 -15.39
N PHE A 365 20.20 -2.26 -16.29
CA PHE A 365 20.43 -2.54 -17.70
C PHE A 365 19.85 -1.42 -18.56
N ILE A 366 20.63 -0.96 -19.54
CA ILE A 366 20.22 0.03 -20.53
C ILE A 366 20.51 -0.48 -21.96
N ASP A 367 19.54 -0.38 -22.85
CA ASP A 367 19.71 -0.58 -24.30
C ASP A 367 19.71 0.72 -25.10
N SER A 368 19.34 1.81 -24.44
CA SER A 368 19.42 3.20 -24.86
C SER A 368 19.16 4.05 -23.61
N ALA A 369 19.81 5.19 -23.49
CA ALA A 369 19.52 6.13 -22.40
C ALA A 369 19.84 7.56 -22.83
N ASN A 370 18.91 8.48 -22.57
CA ASN A 370 19.21 9.90 -22.53
C ASN A 370 19.71 10.30 -21.14
N ILE A 371 20.04 11.57 -20.96
CA ILE A 371 20.62 12.09 -19.72
C ILE A 371 19.73 11.83 -18.48
N ASP A 372 18.41 11.92 -18.62
CA ASP A 372 17.44 11.73 -17.52
C ASP A 372 17.35 10.24 -17.10
N ILE A 373 17.24 9.32 -18.07
CA ILE A 373 17.20 7.87 -17.80
C ILE A 373 18.56 7.38 -17.28
N TYR A 374 19.65 7.96 -17.78
CA TYR A 374 20.98 7.64 -17.30
C TYR A 374 21.20 8.11 -15.85
N ALA A 375 20.68 9.28 -15.47
CA ALA A 375 20.70 9.74 -14.07
C ALA A 375 19.92 8.77 -13.13
N LEU A 376 18.83 8.16 -13.60
CA LEU A 376 18.15 7.08 -12.86
C LEU A 376 19.03 5.82 -12.74
N ALA A 377 19.68 5.41 -13.84
CA ALA A 377 20.57 4.26 -13.87
C ALA A 377 21.77 4.42 -12.92
N CYS A 378 22.24 5.65 -12.71
CA CYS A 378 23.36 6.00 -11.82
C CYS A 378 23.13 5.66 -10.35
N VAL A 379 21.90 5.37 -9.92
CA VAL A 379 21.63 4.85 -8.56
C VAL A 379 22.21 3.44 -8.37
N ALA A 380 22.29 2.66 -9.47
CA ALA A 380 22.72 1.28 -9.44
C ALA A 380 24.16 1.11 -8.97
N ASP A 381 24.46 -0.03 -8.33
CA ASP A 381 25.85 -0.42 -8.04
C ASP A 381 26.62 -0.82 -9.31
N LYS A 382 25.87 -1.27 -10.34
CA LYS A 382 26.41 -1.66 -11.64
C LYS A 382 25.46 -1.27 -12.76
N ILE A 383 26.00 -0.73 -13.85
CA ILE A 383 25.27 -0.47 -15.09
C ILE A 383 25.82 -1.37 -16.20
N VAL A 384 24.95 -2.20 -16.77
CA VAL A 384 25.23 -3.00 -17.96
C VAL A 384 24.58 -2.33 -19.16
N MET A 385 25.34 -2.11 -20.22
CA MET A 385 24.87 -1.47 -21.44
C MET A 385 24.96 -2.42 -22.62
N ASP A 386 23.91 -2.46 -23.44
CA ASP A 386 23.89 -3.24 -24.68
C ASP A 386 25.07 -2.85 -25.59
N PRO A 387 25.75 -3.80 -26.26
CA PRO A 387 26.89 -3.49 -27.15
C PRO A 387 26.58 -2.48 -28.25
N TYR A 388 25.32 -2.38 -28.68
CA TYR A 388 24.87 -1.47 -29.72
C TYR A 388 23.97 -0.34 -29.18
N ALA A 389 23.89 -0.18 -27.86
CA ALA A 389 23.17 0.92 -27.25
C ALA A 389 23.84 2.27 -27.53
N GLU A 390 23.01 3.31 -27.42
CA GLU A 390 23.41 4.70 -27.39
C GLU A 390 23.14 5.28 -26.00
N LEU A 391 24.14 5.96 -25.44
CA LEU A 391 24.01 6.81 -24.27
C LEU A 391 24.25 8.26 -24.70
N SER A 392 23.24 9.10 -24.48
CA SER A 392 23.29 10.53 -24.76
C SER A 392 23.32 11.34 -23.45
N LEU A 393 24.26 12.28 -23.37
CA LEU A 393 24.46 13.27 -22.32
C LEU A 393 24.38 14.67 -22.95
N GLU A 394 23.22 14.98 -23.53
CA GLU A 394 22.97 16.16 -24.39
C GLU A 394 22.76 17.48 -23.64
N GLY A 395 22.76 17.46 -22.31
CA GLY A 395 22.39 18.61 -21.48
C GLY A 395 20.89 18.93 -21.57
N TYR A 396 20.52 20.19 -21.32
CA TYR A 396 19.12 20.61 -21.38
C TYR A 396 18.92 21.84 -22.25
N TYR A 397 17.87 21.79 -23.06
CA TYR A 397 17.37 22.91 -23.83
C TYR A 397 15.88 23.08 -23.55
N MET A 398 15.46 24.32 -23.29
CA MET A 398 14.06 24.67 -23.15
C MET A 398 13.79 25.94 -23.96
N GLY A 399 12.81 25.85 -24.85
CA GLY A 399 12.41 26.94 -25.72
C GLY A 399 10.95 26.80 -26.09
N ARG A 400 10.41 27.83 -26.72
CA ARG A 400 9.05 27.83 -27.25
C ARG A 400 9.03 28.41 -28.66
N LEU A 401 8.08 27.94 -29.46
CA LEU A 401 7.82 28.50 -30.78
C LEU A 401 7.10 29.85 -30.63
N TYR A 402 7.56 30.87 -31.35
CA TYR A 402 6.90 32.17 -31.42
C TYR A 402 6.19 32.30 -32.76
N ILE A 403 4.86 32.40 -32.73
CA ILE A 403 4.02 32.41 -33.93
C ILE A 403 3.40 33.77 -34.25
N LYS A 404 3.73 34.83 -33.49
CA LYS A 404 3.23 36.20 -33.73
C LYS A 404 3.31 36.60 -35.21
N ASN A 405 4.49 36.52 -35.82
CA ASN A 405 4.70 36.91 -37.20
C ASN A 405 3.93 36.02 -38.19
N ALA A 406 3.67 34.77 -37.85
CA ALA A 406 2.85 33.86 -38.66
C ALA A 406 1.37 34.25 -38.57
N LEU A 407 0.86 34.55 -37.37
CA LEU A 407 -0.50 35.05 -37.15
C LEU A 407 -0.73 36.37 -37.89
N GLU A 408 0.20 37.33 -37.80
CA GLU A 408 0.13 38.59 -38.54
C GLU A 408 0.10 38.37 -40.06
N LYS A 409 0.92 37.44 -40.58
CA LYS A 409 0.89 37.05 -42.00
C LYS A 409 -0.43 36.42 -42.41
N LEU A 410 -1.06 35.62 -41.54
CA LEU A 410 -2.39 35.08 -41.77
C LEU A 410 -3.49 36.16 -41.68
N GLY A 411 -3.19 37.34 -41.13
CA GLY A 411 -4.20 38.37 -40.89
C GLY A 411 -4.96 38.15 -39.58
N ILE A 412 -4.36 37.47 -38.61
CA ILE A 412 -4.91 37.28 -37.26
C ILE A 412 -4.15 38.22 -36.31
N GLY A 413 -4.89 39.06 -35.61
CA GLY A 413 -4.37 39.90 -34.53
C GLY A 413 -4.51 39.22 -33.17
N VAL A 414 -3.60 39.53 -32.25
CA VAL A 414 -3.64 39.03 -30.87
C VAL A 414 -3.40 40.18 -29.90
N THR A 415 -4.35 40.38 -29.00
CA THR A 415 -4.25 41.35 -27.90
C THR A 415 -4.07 40.59 -26.59
N GLU A 416 -2.90 40.75 -25.98
CA GLU A 416 -2.58 40.18 -24.66
C GLU A 416 -2.88 41.23 -23.58
N ILE A 417 -3.67 40.81 -22.60
CA ILE A 417 -3.96 41.61 -21.41
C ILE A 417 -3.30 40.89 -20.22
N LYS A 418 -2.20 41.47 -19.74
CA LYS A 418 -1.49 41.01 -18.55
C LYS A 418 -1.15 42.17 -17.64
N LEU A 419 -1.14 41.91 -16.34
CA LEU A 419 -0.73 42.86 -15.29
C LEU A 419 0.67 42.55 -14.73
N PHE A 420 1.20 41.34 -14.96
CA PHE A 420 2.40 40.84 -14.28
C PHE A 420 3.50 40.48 -15.28
N THR A 421 4.74 40.89 -14.96
CA THR A 421 5.92 40.73 -15.84
C THR A 421 6.28 39.27 -16.11
N HIS A 422 6.13 38.39 -15.12
CA HIS A 422 6.49 36.97 -15.20
C HIS A 422 5.36 36.07 -15.70
N LYS A 423 4.15 36.61 -15.96
CA LYS A 423 3.07 35.85 -16.59
C LYS A 423 3.25 35.85 -18.11
N THR A 424 4.10 34.94 -18.59
CA THR A 424 4.65 34.96 -19.95
C THR A 424 3.98 33.96 -20.90
N ALA A 425 2.94 33.25 -20.47
CA ALA A 425 2.32 32.17 -21.25
C ALA A 425 1.80 32.60 -22.64
N ALA A 426 1.34 33.86 -22.80
CA ALA A 426 0.85 34.37 -24.08
C ALA A 426 1.95 34.96 -24.99
N GLU A 427 3.20 35.05 -24.52
CA GLU A 427 4.29 35.68 -25.31
C GLU A 427 4.54 34.96 -26.65
N GLN A 428 4.25 33.66 -26.73
CA GLN A 428 4.33 32.90 -27.98
C GLN A 428 3.44 33.47 -29.10
N PHE A 429 2.37 34.17 -28.74
CA PHE A 429 1.41 34.76 -29.68
C PHE A 429 1.65 36.25 -29.93
N THR A 430 2.25 36.97 -28.97
CA THR A 430 2.40 38.44 -29.03
C THR A 430 3.84 38.91 -29.30
N ARG A 431 4.83 38.03 -29.17
CA ARG A 431 6.25 38.34 -29.38
C ARG A 431 6.85 37.45 -30.46
N SER A 432 8.02 37.85 -30.97
CA SER A 432 8.85 37.05 -31.89
C SER A 432 10.01 36.36 -31.18
N SER A 433 10.23 36.65 -29.89
CA SER A 433 11.29 36.10 -29.07
C SER A 433 10.96 36.26 -27.58
N MET A 434 11.68 35.48 -26.77
CA MET A 434 11.58 35.44 -25.32
C MET A 434 11.90 36.79 -24.69
N SER A 435 11.03 37.29 -23.82
CA SER A 435 11.36 38.43 -22.96
C SER A 435 12.46 38.05 -21.97
N ASP A 436 13.15 39.04 -21.41
CA ASP A 436 14.22 38.77 -20.44
C ASP A 436 13.68 38.11 -19.16
N HIS A 437 12.45 38.43 -18.76
CA HIS A 437 11.76 37.77 -17.64
C HIS A 437 11.36 36.32 -17.92
N ASP A 438 11.02 35.99 -19.18
CA ASP A 438 10.75 34.60 -19.55
C ASP A 438 12.05 33.79 -19.64
N LYS A 439 13.14 34.41 -20.14
CA LYS A 439 14.50 33.80 -20.12
C LYS A 439 14.97 33.52 -18.71
N GLU A 440 14.79 34.49 -17.80
CA GLU A 440 15.16 34.35 -16.39
C GLU A 440 14.47 33.14 -15.75
N GLN A 441 13.15 32.99 -15.96
CA GLN A 441 12.39 31.85 -15.44
C GLN A 441 12.88 30.51 -16.01
N TYR A 442 13.11 30.44 -17.33
CA TYR A 442 13.58 29.23 -17.99
C TYR A 442 14.99 28.84 -17.51
N LEU A 443 15.89 29.81 -17.39
CA LEU A 443 17.25 29.57 -16.88
C LEU A 443 17.24 29.10 -15.43
N ALA A 444 16.43 29.72 -14.56
CA ALA A 444 16.31 29.29 -13.17
C ALA A 444 15.84 27.83 -13.04
N TYR A 445 14.85 27.44 -13.85
CA TYR A 445 14.34 26.07 -13.89
C TYR A 445 15.38 25.08 -14.44
N LEU A 446 16.00 25.41 -15.59
CA LEU A 446 17.03 24.59 -16.21
C LEU A 446 18.24 24.38 -15.29
N ASN A 447 18.71 25.43 -14.60
CA ASN A 447 19.82 25.33 -13.65
C ASN A 447 19.51 24.35 -12.51
N THR A 448 18.27 24.32 -12.03
CA THR A 448 17.83 23.41 -10.97
C THR A 448 17.87 21.96 -11.43
N ILE A 449 17.30 21.67 -12.61
CA ILE A 449 17.33 20.31 -13.18
C ILE A 449 18.76 19.88 -13.50
N TYR A 450 19.55 20.77 -14.11
CA TYR A 450 20.93 20.49 -14.49
C TYR A 450 21.78 20.14 -13.27
N LYS A 451 21.66 20.90 -12.18
CA LYS A 451 22.38 20.62 -10.94
C LYS A 451 22.01 19.26 -10.33
N ASP A 452 20.73 18.94 -10.23
CA ASP A 452 20.26 17.67 -9.68
C ASP A 452 20.71 16.46 -10.54
N MET A 453 20.78 16.63 -11.86
CA MET A 453 21.33 15.66 -12.79
C MET A 453 22.85 15.48 -12.62
N LEU A 454 23.60 16.59 -12.54
CA LEU A 454 25.05 16.55 -12.32
C LEU A 454 25.37 15.81 -11.02
N GLU A 455 24.64 16.10 -9.94
CA GLU A 455 24.78 15.43 -8.65
C GLU A 455 24.52 13.92 -8.79
N ALA A 456 23.47 13.51 -9.52
CA ALA A 456 23.13 12.11 -9.74
C ALA A 456 24.26 11.33 -10.41
N ILE A 457 24.80 11.88 -11.50
CA ILE A 457 25.85 11.23 -12.30
C ILE A 457 27.18 11.26 -11.55
N SER A 458 27.52 12.40 -10.95
CA SER A 458 28.73 12.61 -10.14
C SER A 458 28.83 11.57 -9.02
N GLN A 459 27.76 11.43 -8.22
CA GLN A 459 27.71 10.46 -7.13
C GLN A 459 27.67 9.01 -7.64
N GLY A 460 26.90 8.73 -8.68
CA GLY A 460 26.73 7.36 -9.19
C GLY A 460 27.95 6.80 -9.91
N ARG A 461 28.78 7.66 -10.51
CA ARG A 461 29.96 7.27 -11.31
C ARG A 461 31.30 7.64 -10.68
N GLU A 462 31.29 8.27 -9.51
CA GLU A 462 32.50 8.77 -8.83
C GLU A 462 33.31 9.72 -9.72
N LEU A 463 32.61 10.62 -10.42
CA LEU A 463 33.17 11.67 -11.26
C LEU A 463 32.93 13.03 -10.60
N SER A 464 33.84 13.98 -10.75
CA SER A 464 33.57 15.38 -10.36
C SER A 464 32.52 16.00 -11.28
N GLU A 465 31.77 16.99 -10.79
CA GLU A 465 30.80 17.73 -11.60
C GLU A 465 31.46 18.34 -12.85
N ASP A 466 32.68 18.89 -12.73
CA ASP A 466 33.46 19.43 -13.85
C ASP A 466 33.76 18.37 -14.93
N GLN A 467 34.03 17.12 -14.53
CA GLN A 467 34.22 16.02 -15.47
C GLN A 467 32.92 15.68 -16.20
N VAL A 468 31.79 15.64 -15.48
CA VAL A 468 30.48 15.38 -16.09
C VAL A 468 30.12 16.50 -17.06
N THR A 469 30.33 17.75 -16.68
CA THR A 469 30.13 18.91 -17.58
C THR A 469 31.03 18.83 -18.81
N MET A 470 32.30 18.44 -18.67
CA MET A 470 33.18 18.24 -19.83
C MET A 470 32.65 17.17 -20.80
N LEU A 471 32.10 16.07 -20.27
CA LEU A 471 31.51 15.00 -21.09
C LEU A 471 30.27 15.49 -21.85
N ILE A 472 29.43 16.29 -21.20
CA ILE A 472 28.26 16.93 -21.81
C ILE A 472 28.68 17.91 -22.91
N ASP A 473 29.66 18.77 -22.64
CA ASP A 473 30.01 19.86 -23.57
C ASP A 473 30.83 19.39 -24.78
N LYS A 474 31.64 18.34 -24.64
CA LYS A 474 32.60 17.93 -25.68
C LYS A 474 32.23 16.66 -26.42
N GLU A 475 31.62 15.70 -25.73
CA GLU A 475 31.41 14.36 -26.28
C GLU A 475 29.93 14.08 -26.55
N PHE A 476 29.06 14.36 -25.56
CA PHE A 476 27.60 14.18 -25.48
C PHE A 476 26.98 12.86 -25.98
N LEU A 477 27.67 12.05 -26.78
CA LEU A 477 27.19 10.82 -27.38
C LEU A 477 28.22 9.70 -27.19
N PHE A 478 27.73 8.57 -26.67
CA PHE A 478 28.55 7.44 -26.24
C PHE A 478 27.93 6.14 -26.75
N ASN A 479 28.71 5.40 -27.55
CA ASN A 479 28.46 3.97 -27.72
C ASN A 479 29.01 3.19 -26.50
N ALA A 480 28.69 1.91 -26.40
CA ALA A 480 29.06 1.09 -25.25
C ALA A 480 30.58 1.09 -24.94
N ASN A 481 31.44 0.99 -25.96
CA ASN A 481 32.90 1.00 -25.78
C ASN A 481 33.40 2.33 -25.20
N LYS A 482 32.88 3.45 -25.74
CA LYS A 482 33.23 4.79 -25.27
C LYS A 482 32.71 5.00 -23.85
N ALA A 483 31.45 4.67 -23.58
CA ALA A 483 30.87 4.74 -22.25
C ALA A 483 31.69 3.96 -21.21
N LEU A 484 32.16 2.75 -21.56
CA LEU A 484 33.03 1.96 -20.68
C LEU A 484 34.38 2.65 -20.44
N SER A 485 35.02 3.19 -21.48
CA SER A 485 36.31 3.87 -21.37
C SER A 485 36.27 5.12 -20.48
N PHE A 486 35.15 5.85 -20.50
CA PHE A 486 34.90 7.02 -19.65
C PHE A 486 34.33 6.65 -18.27
N LYS A 487 34.24 5.34 -17.95
CA LYS A 487 33.67 4.82 -16.70
C LYS A 487 32.21 5.25 -16.46
N LEU A 488 31.46 5.49 -17.53
CA LEU A 488 30.01 5.77 -17.46
C LEU A 488 29.18 4.50 -17.26
N ILE A 489 29.73 3.34 -17.59
CA ILE A 489 29.11 2.03 -17.37
C ILE A 489 30.12 1.07 -16.76
N ASP A 490 29.65 -0.06 -16.27
CA ASP A 490 30.50 -1.09 -15.64
C ASP A 490 30.78 -2.26 -16.56
N ALA A 491 29.87 -2.56 -17.49
CA ALA A 491 30.03 -3.67 -18.41
C ALA A 491 29.24 -3.48 -19.69
N ILE A 492 29.75 -4.08 -20.74
CA ILE A 492 29.09 -4.19 -22.04
C ILE A 492 28.53 -5.60 -22.15
N GLY A 493 27.24 -5.73 -22.44
CA GLY A 493 26.58 -7.02 -22.52
C GLY A 493 25.09 -6.89 -22.80
N ARG A 494 24.47 -8.01 -23.20
CA ARG A 494 23.01 -8.08 -23.33
C ARG A 494 22.37 -8.23 -21.93
N PHE A 495 21.05 -8.21 -21.85
CA PHE A 495 20.34 -8.32 -20.56
C PHE A 495 20.76 -9.56 -19.75
N GLU A 496 21.07 -10.67 -20.42
CA GLU A 496 21.53 -11.92 -19.80
C GLU A 496 22.84 -11.74 -19.01
N THR A 497 23.68 -10.78 -19.40
CA THR A 497 24.93 -10.46 -18.69
C THR A 497 24.68 -9.98 -17.26
N VAL A 498 23.50 -9.40 -16.97
CA VAL A 498 23.11 -9.02 -15.60
C VAL A 498 23.10 -10.23 -14.68
N GLN A 499 22.64 -11.39 -15.17
CA GLN A 499 22.58 -12.62 -14.37
C GLN A 499 23.97 -13.14 -14.01
N MET A 500 24.99 -12.85 -14.82
CA MET A 500 26.38 -13.26 -14.53
C MET A 500 26.92 -12.53 -13.29
N PHE A 501 26.64 -11.24 -13.14
CA PHE A 501 27.02 -10.46 -11.95
C PHE A 501 26.37 -10.96 -10.66
N ILE A 502 25.19 -11.56 -10.77
CA ILE A 502 24.50 -12.19 -9.64
C ILE A 502 25.13 -13.53 -9.29
N ARG A 503 25.43 -14.36 -10.30
CA ARG A 503 26.05 -15.69 -10.14
C ARG A 503 27.40 -15.61 -9.43
N ASP A 504 28.28 -14.71 -9.86
CA ASP A 504 29.65 -14.62 -9.33
C ASP A 504 29.71 -14.22 -7.86
N ARG A 505 28.63 -13.61 -7.33
CA ARG A 505 28.53 -13.19 -5.92
C ARG A 505 27.71 -14.13 -5.04
N SER A 506 26.93 -15.00 -5.65
CA SER A 506 26.05 -15.94 -4.96
C SER A 506 26.76 -17.28 -4.89
N SER A 507 27.53 -17.55 -3.84
CA SER A 507 28.13 -18.87 -3.58
C SER A 507 27.09 -19.96 -3.22
N GLY A 508 25.84 -19.82 -3.67
CA GLY A 508 24.69 -20.68 -3.40
C GLY A 508 23.50 -20.42 -4.34
N SER A 509 22.44 -21.21 -4.18
CA SER A 509 21.20 -21.11 -4.97
C SER A 509 20.56 -19.72 -4.86
N TYR A 510 20.50 -18.98 -5.96
CA TYR A 510 19.79 -17.69 -6.07
C TYR A 510 18.48 -17.88 -6.85
N SER A 511 17.50 -17.02 -6.60
CA SER A 511 16.27 -16.96 -7.40
C SER A 511 16.11 -15.56 -7.97
N ILE A 512 15.83 -15.50 -9.28
CA ILE A 512 15.41 -14.26 -9.95
C ILE A 512 13.90 -14.35 -10.10
N THR A 513 13.19 -13.37 -9.53
CA THR A 513 11.75 -13.22 -9.74
C THR A 513 11.52 -11.99 -10.61
N VAL A 514 10.78 -12.14 -11.71
CA VAL A 514 10.45 -11.03 -12.59
C VAL A 514 9.22 -10.30 -12.05
N TYR A 515 9.39 -9.02 -11.74
CA TYR A 515 8.33 -8.08 -11.41
C TYR A 515 8.07 -7.22 -12.67
N GLY A 516 7.20 -7.71 -13.56
CA GLY A 516 7.18 -7.18 -14.93
C GLY A 516 5.99 -7.51 -15.83
N ASP A 517 5.12 -8.46 -15.51
CA ASP A 517 3.88 -8.71 -16.29
C ASP A 517 2.78 -7.65 -16.02
N VAL A 518 3.19 -6.40 -15.83
CA VAL A 518 2.36 -5.32 -15.28
C VAL A 518 1.78 -4.43 -16.38
N ILE A 519 2.37 -4.45 -17.57
CA ILE A 519 2.04 -3.45 -18.60
C ILE A 519 1.67 -4.08 -19.94
N THR A 520 2.17 -5.27 -20.28
CA THR A 520 1.76 -6.02 -21.48
C THR A 520 0.48 -6.85 -21.32
N SER A 521 -0.07 -6.98 -20.11
CA SER A 521 -1.28 -7.79 -19.86
C SER A 521 -2.46 -7.00 -19.31
N LEU A 522 -2.63 -5.72 -19.67
CA LEU A 522 -3.87 -4.99 -19.39
C LEU A 522 -5.09 -5.52 -20.17
N SER A 523 -4.97 -6.63 -20.90
CA SER A 523 -6.11 -7.31 -21.50
C SER A 523 -6.21 -8.82 -21.28
N LYS A 524 -5.14 -9.59 -20.97
CA LYS A 524 -5.25 -11.06 -20.89
C LYS A 524 -4.17 -11.78 -20.04
N VAL A 525 -4.00 -11.52 -18.74
CA VAL A 525 -3.43 -12.53 -17.80
C VAL A 525 -4.00 -12.32 -16.40
N ASN A 526 -4.81 -13.28 -15.94
CA ASN A 526 -5.47 -13.30 -14.61
C ASN A 526 -4.52 -13.58 -13.43
N ALA A 527 -3.23 -13.23 -13.53
CA ALA A 527 -2.25 -13.39 -12.46
C ALA A 527 -1.13 -12.37 -12.61
N SER A 528 -1.45 -11.08 -12.44
CA SER A 528 -0.46 -9.99 -12.44
C SER A 528 -0.81 -8.99 -11.35
N PHE A 529 0.22 -8.49 -10.66
CA PHE A 529 0.29 -7.31 -9.77
C PHE A 529 -0.77 -7.11 -8.66
N ASP A 530 -2.05 -7.23 -8.96
CA ASP A 530 -3.18 -7.19 -8.04
C ASP A 530 -3.07 -8.22 -6.93
N ASP A 531 -2.46 -9.37 -7.21
CA ASP A 531 -2.27 -10.43 -6.23
C ASP A 531 -1.24 -10.07 -5.15
N LEU A 532 -0.23 -9.26 -5.50
CA LEU A 532 0.75 -8.70 -4.56
C LEU A 532 0.26 -7.39 -3.94
N TYR A 533 -0.51 -6.55 -4.66
CA TYR A 533 -1.08 -5.32 -4.10
C TYR A 533 -2.21 -5.60 -3.09
N LYS A 534 -3.02 -6.64 -3.33
CA LYS A 534 -3.99 -7.16 -2.35
C LYS A 534 -3.31 -7.94 -1.24
N LYS A 535 -2.19 -8.63 -1.50
CA LYS A 535 -1.36 -9.23 -0.44
C LYS A 535 -0.52 -8.21 0.33
N SER A 536 -0.24 -7.02 -0.23
CA SER A 536 0.50 -5.91 0.37
C SER A 536 -0.36 -4.89 1.10
N TYR A 537 -1.68 -5.15 1.24
CA TYR A 537 -2.33 -4.92 2.53
C TYR A 537 -1.69 -5.89 3.56
N GLN A 538 -0.38 -5.71 3.76
CA GLN A 538 0.47 -6.54 4.56
C GLN A 538 0.20 -6.12 6.00
N PHE A 539 -0.62 -6.93 6.67
CA PHE A 539 -0.41 -7.39 8.04
C PHE A 539 0.57 -6.53 8.82
N THR A 540 0.04 -5.42 9.32
CA THR A 540 0.65 -4.73 10.44
C THR A 540 0.33 -5.56 11.68
N ASP A 541 1.29 -5.76 12.57
CA ASP A 541 1.07 -6.27 13.94
C ASP A 541 0.21 -5.29 14.78
N THR A 542 -0.45 -4.33 14.14
CA THR A 542 -1.24 -3.28 14.75
C THR A 542 -2.66 -3.76 14.90
N TRP A 543 -3.16 -3.66 16.12
CA TRP A 543 -4.56 -3.89 16.42
C TRP A 543 -5.40 -2.67 16.08
N GLY A 544 -6.72 -2.84 16.01
CA GLY A 544 -7.68 -1.75 15.83
C GLY A 544 -8.03 -1.41 14.38
N ARG A 545 -8.78 -0.31 14.21
CA ARG A 545 -9.26 0.14 12.89
C ARG A 545 -8.07 0.37 11.95
N VAL A 546 -8.07 -0.33 10.82
CA VAL A 546 -7.10 -0.08 9.73
C VAL A 546 -7.31 1.33 9.23
N LYS A 547 -6.30 2.17 9.40
CA LYS A 547 -6.34 3.54 8.89
C LYS A 547 -6.26 3.52 7.37
N SER A 548 -7.08 4.32 6.71
CA SER A 548 -7.09 4.46 5.26
C SER A 548 -6.69 5.88 4.84
N ILE A 549 -5.89 5.97 3.77
CA ILE A 549 -5.54 7.23 3.13
C ILE A 549 -6.09 7.19 1.71
N ALA A 550 -6.96 8.14 1.38
CA ALA A 550 -7.45 8.30 0.01
C ALA A 550 -6.39 9.01 -0.84
N VAL A 551 -6.16 8.54 -2.08
CA VAL A 551 -5.29 9.22 -3.04
C VAL A 551 -6.12 9.63 -4.25
N ILE A 552 -6.23 10.93 -4.49
CA ILE A 552 -7.03 11.52 -5.57
C ILE A 552 -6.07 12.18 -6.57
N TYR A 553 -6.15 11.78 -7.83
CA TYR A 553 -5.31 12.33 -8.90
C TYR A 553 -6.07 13.43 -9.63
N LEU A 554 -5.45 14.61 -9.74
CA LEU A 554 -5.92 15.75 -10.49
C LEU A 554 -4.89 16.03 -11.60
N ASP A 555 -5.17 15.53 -12.80
CA ASP A 555 -4.26 15.58 -13.95
C ASP A 555 -4.88 16.37 -15.12
N GLY A 556 -4.10 17.22 -15.77
CA GLY A 556 -4.55 18.07 -16.88
C GLY A 556 -4.98 19.48 -16.45
N GLY A 557 -5.58 20.23 -17.37
CA GLY A 557 -6.03 21.61 -17.09
C GLY A 557 -7.12 21.68 -16.02
N THR A 558 -7.21 22.82 -15.31
CA THR A 558 -8.36 23.11 -14.46
C THR A 558 -9.56 23.41 -15.36
N ASP A 559 -10.50 22.47 -15.43
CA ASP A 559 -11.72 22.55 -16.22
C ASP A 559 -12.87 21.84 -15.47
N LEU A 560 -14.11 22.25 -15.73
CA LEU A 560 -15.27 21.75 -14.99
C LEU A 560 -15.55 20.26 -15.24
N ASP A 561 -15.41 19.81 -16.49
CA ASP A 561 -15.86 18.48 -16.95
C ASP A 561 -14.77 17.68 -17.70
N SER A 562 -13.62 18.30 -17.98
CA SER A 562 -12.44 17.69 -18.60
C SER A 562 -11.17 17.96 -17.78
N GLY A 563 -10.00 17.44 -18.21
CA GLY A 563 -8.75 17.59 -17.45
C GLY A 563 -8.90 17.06 -16.02
N MET A 564 -8.70 17.94 -15.03
CA MET A 564 -8.91 17.63 -13.61
C MET A 564 -10.35 17.25 -13.26
N ASN A 565 -11.32 17.66 -14.09
CA ASN A 565 -12.76 17.45 -13.91
C ASN A 565 -13.23 17.91 -12.53
N ALA A 566 -13.34 19.22 -12.36
CA ALA A 566 -13.61 19.84 -11.07
C ALA A 566 -14.87 19.31 -10.37
N ARG A 567 -15.93 19.00 -11.13
CA ARG A 567 -17.17 18.46 -10.55
C ARG A 567 -16.97 17.05 -9.98
N LEU A 568 -16.26 16.18 -10.69
CA LEU A 568 -15.93 14.85 -10.19
C LEU A 568 -14.97 14.93 -9.00
N ALA A 569 -13.92 15.75 -9.11
CA ALA A 569 -12.94 15.96 -8.05
C ALA A 569 -13.61 16.42 -6.74
N TYR A 570 -14.52 17.42 -6.82
CA TYR A 570 -15.29 17.91 -5.68
C TYR A 570 -16.02 16.75 -4.97
N LYS A 571 -16.78 15.95 -5.73
CA LYS A 571 -17.52 14.80 -5.18
C LYS A 571 -16.59 13.79 -4.50
N LEU A 572 -15.48 13.42 -5.14
CA LEU A 572 -14.53 12.44 -4.62
C LEU A 572 -13.85 12.92 -3.33
N ILE A 573 -13.50 14.21 -3.25
CA ILE A 573 -12.87 14.81 -2.07
C ILE A 573 -13.85 14.81 -0.89
N LEU A 574 -15.11 15.16 -1.12
CA LEU A 574 -16.14 15.11 -0.07
C LEU A 574 -16.38 13.68 0.42
N GLU A 575 -16.49 12.70 -0.48
CA GLU A 575 -16.65 11.29 -0.12
C GLU A 575 -15.43 10.76 0.67
N ALA A 576 -14.22 11.14 0.24
CA ALA A 576 -13.00 10.78 0.95
C ALA A 576 -12.94 11.41 2.36
N SER A 577 -13.44 12.63 2.54
CA SER A 577 -13.46 13.33 3.84
C SER A 577 -14.33 12.64 4.90
N THR A 578 -15.24 11.76 4.49
CA THR A 578 -16.08 10.96 5.39
C THR A 578 -15.59 9.53 5.56
N ASN A 579 -14.90 8.98 4.55
CA ASN A 579 -14.58 7.55 4.47
C ASN A 579 -13.09 7.21 4.69
N ALA A 580 -12.20 8.21 4.67
CA ALA A 580 -10.77 8.05 4.90
C ALA A 580 -10.29 8.77 6.17
N ASP A 581 -9.15 8.36 6.71
CA ASP A 581 -8.52 9.02 7.86
C ASP A 581 -7.57 10.16 7.44
N ALA A 582 -7.18 10.21 6.16
CA ALA A 582 -6.47 11.32 5.52
C ALA A 582 -6.66 11.29 3.99
N ILE A 583 -6.34 12.39 3.32
CA ILE A 583 -6.43 12.53 1.87
C ILE A 583 -5.09 13.02 1.31
N VAL A 584 -4.63 12.39 0.23
CA VAL A 584 -3.53 12.88 -0.60
C VAL A 584 -4.09 13.29 -1.95
N ILE A 585 -3.89 14.55 -2.33
CA ILE A 585 -4.24 15.08 -3.64
C ILE A 585 -2.96 15.11 -4.50
N ARG A 586 -2.87 14.24 -5.50
CA ARG A 586 -1.77 14.22 -6.48
C ARG A 586 -2.10 15.19 -7.62
N VAL A 587 -1.41 16.33 -7.67
CA VAL A 587 -1.67 17.41 -8.63
C VAL A 587 -0.66 17.38 -9.76
N ASN A 588 -1.15 17.38 -11.00
CA ASN A 588 -0.38 17.59 -12.20
C ASN A 588 -1.12 18.49 -13.20
N SER A 589 -0.99 19.81 -13.08
CA SER A 589 -1.74 20.78 -13.87
C SER A 589 -0.98 22.07 -14.15
N PRO A 590 -1.07 22.61 -15.39
CA PRO A 590 -0.61 23.95 -15.72
C PRO A 590 -1.55 25.07 -15.21
N GLY A 591 -2.72 24.72 -14.68
CA GLY A 591 -3.86 25.62 -14.47
C GLY A 591 -4.89 25.60 -15.60
N GLY A 592 -5.61 26.70 -15.78
CA GLY A 592 -6.78 26.77 -16.66
C GLY A 592 -7.84 27.69 -16.08
N ASP A 593 -9.10 27.25 -16.14
CA ASP A 593 -10.27 27.98 -15.65
C ASP A 593 -10.18 28.22 -14.13
N PRO A 594 -10.27 29.49 -13.66
CA PRO A 594 -10.29 29.82 -12.23
C PRO A 594 -11.54 29.29 -11.52
N VAL A 595 -12.71 29.21 -12.18
CA VAL A 595 -13.93 28.69 -11.56
C VAL A 595 -13.75 27.21 -11.22
N ALA A 596 -13.22 26.44 -12.16
CA ALA A 596 -12.90 25.03 -11.95
C ALA A 596 -11.87 24.84 -10.83
N ALA A 597 -10.83 25.69 -10.79
CA ALA A 597 -9.80 25.63 -9.74
C ALA A 597 -10.38 25.92 -8.35
N ASP A 598 -11.19 26.97 -8.23
CA ASP A 598 -11.82 27.37 -6.97
C ASP A 598 -12.80 26.31 -6.47
N TYR A 599 -13.57 25.67 -7.37
CA TYR A 599 -14.48 24.58 -7.00
C TYR A 599 -13.74 23.44 -6.27
N ILE A 600 -12.59 23.02 -6.80
CA ILE A 600 -11.77 21.98 -6.16
C ILE A 600 -11.12 22.52 -4.88
N ALA A 601 -10.62 23.75 -4.89
CA ALA A 601 -9.98 24.38 -3.73
C ALA A 601 -10.93 24.44 -2.52
N GLN A 602 -12.19 24.81 -2.72
CA GLN A 602 -13.22 24.79 -1.68
C GLN A 602 -13.50 23.37 -1.16
N ALA A 603 -13.52 22.36 -2.03
CA ALA A 603 -13.66 20.96 -1.60
C ALA A 603 -12.51 20.52 -0.68
N ILE A 604 -11.28 20.91 -1.02
CA ILE A 604 -10.07 20.63 -0.23
C ILE A 604 -10.15 21.34 1.12
N GLN A 605 -10.55 22.62 1.13
CA GLN A 605 -10.75 23.38 2.36
C GLN A 605 -11.79 22.72 3.28
N TYR A 606 -12.91 22.29 2.72
CA TYR A 606 -13.92 21.54 3.46
C TYR A 606 -13.37 20.23 4.03
N ALA A 607 -12.66 19.45 3.22
CA ALA A 607 -12.10 18.18 3.65
C ALA A 607 -11.04 18.35 4.76
N LYS A 608 -10.20 19.38 4.68
CA LYS A 608 -9.20 19.74 5.71
C LYS A 608 -9.82 20.00 7.08
N SER A 609 -11.04 20.55 7.13
CA SER A 609 -11.75 20.74 8.40
C SER A 609 -12.12 19.43 9.11
N ARG A 610 -12.03 18.29 8.42
CA ARG A 610 -12.43 16.95 8.91
C ARG A 610 -11.25 16.00 9.06
N VAL A 611 -10.38 15.95 8.05
CA VAL A 611 -9.26 15.01 7.96
C VAL A 611 -8.04 15.72 7.39
N PRO A 612 -6.81 15.30 7.73
CA PRO A 612 -5.60 15.86 7.13
C PRO A 612 -5.62 15.72 5.60
N VAL A 613 -5.36 16.81 4.89
CA VAL A 613 -5.25 16.85 3.43
C VAL A 613 -3.84 17.27 3.02
N ILE A 614 -3.14 16.39 2.29
CA ILE A 614 -1.79 16.61 1.80
C ILE A 614 -1.83 16.74 0.28
N VAL A 615 -1.17 17.75 -0.26
CA VAL A 615 -0.96 17.85 -1.71
C VAL A 615 0.43 17.33 -2.05
N SER A 616 0.50 16.49 -3.08
CA SER A 616 1.73 16.05 -3.74
C SER A 616 1.72 16.58 -5.17
N MET A 617 2.62 17.50 -5.48
CA MET A 617 2.77 18.08 -6.82
C MET A 617 3.70 17.21 -7.66
N SER A 618 3.27 16.91 -8.89
CA SER A 618 4.03 16.12 -9.89
C SER A 618 4.91 17.04 -10.73
N ASP A 619 4.89 16.91 -12.06
CA ASP A 619 5.74 17.71 -12.95
C ASP A 619 5.30 19.19 -12.97
N VAL A 620 3.99 19.45 -12.94
CA VAL A 620 3.47 20.81 -12.98
C VAL A 620 2.33 20.97 -11.96
N ALA A 621 2.34 22.04 -11.19
CA ALA A 621 1.22 22.44 -10.33
C ALA A 621 1.22 23.98 -10.27
N ALA A 622 0.95 24.61 -11.40
CA ALA A 622 1.10 26.04 -11.62
C ALA A 622 -0.26 26.71 -11.91
N SER A 623 -0.36 28.02 -11.70
CA SER A 623 -1.58 28.81 -11.94
C SER A 623 -2.79 28.18 -11.22
N GLY A 624 -3.85 27.78 -11.92
CA GLY A 624 -4.99 27.07 -11.31
C GLY A 624 -4.59 25.79 -10.57
N GLY A 625 -3.53 25.08 -11.00
CA GLY A 625 -3.01 23.92 -10.27
C GLY A 625 -2.41 24.28 -8.91
N TYR A 626 -1.80 25.47 -8.79
CA TYR A 626 -1.36 26.01 -7.50
C TYR A 626 -2.58 26.45 -6.66
N TRP A 627 -3.59 27.06 -7.28
CA TRP A 627 -4.86 27.44 -6.62
C TRP A 627 -5.53 26.27 -5.93
N VAL A 628 -5.69 25.15 -6.63
CA VAL A 628 -6.21 23.91 -6.04
C VAL A 628 -5.41 23.46 -4.82
N SER A 629 -4.11 23.76 -4.77
CA SER A 629 -3.21 23.23 -3.75
C SER A 629 -3.18 24.04 -2.45
N MET A 630 -3.58 25.32 -2.46
CA MET A 630 -3.34 26.29 -1.37
C MET A 630 -3.95 25.87 -0.03
N TYR A 631 -5.16 25.29 -0.06
CA TYR A 631 -5.89 25.00 1.18
C TYR A 631 -5.42 23.73 1.89
N ALA A 632 -4.48 22.96 1.33
CA ALA A 632 -3.97 21.76 1.99
C ALA A 632 -3.30 22.05 3.35
N ASP A 633 -3.12 21.02 4.18
CA ASP A 633 -2.32 21.10 5.41
C ASP A 633 -0.82 21.17 5.10
N LYS A 634 -0.39 20.43 4.08
CA LYS A 634 1.00 20.38 3.61
C LYS A 634 1.03 20.22 2.10
N ILE A 635 1.99 20.89 1.48
CA ILE A 635 2.28 20.79 0.05
C ILE A 635 3.69 20.24 -0.12
N PHE A 636 3.82 19.14 -0.85
CA PHE A 636 5.09 18.55 -1.24
C PHE A 636 5.29 18.71 -2.74
N ALA A 637 6.47 19.20 -3.12
CA ALA A 637 6.90 19.32 -4.51
C ALA A 637 8.29 18.71 -4.66
N THR A 638 8.58 18.15 -5.84
CA THR A 638 9.95 17.75 -6.17
C THR A 638 10.75 19.00 -6.56
N PRO A 639 12.10 18.98 -6.47
CA PRO A 639 12.93 20.09 -6.97
C PRO A 639 12.69 20.43 -8.44
N GLN A 640 12.14 19.47 -9.21
CA GLN A 640 11.88 19.59 -10.64
C GLN A 640 10.42 19.96 -10.96
N THR A 641 9.57 20.16 -9.94
CA THR A 641 8.16 20.55 -10.13
C THR A 641 8.07 22.01 -10.56
N ILE A 642 7.39 22.28 -11.68
CA ILE A 642 7.01 23.64 -12.09
C ILE A 642 5.75 24.04 -11.32
N THR A 643 5.89 24.92 -10.33
CA THR A 643 4.75 25.43 -9.53
C THR A 643 4.75 26.96 -9.46
N GLY A 644 3.84 27.54 -8.66
CA GLY A 644 3.61 28.97 -8.63
C GLY A 644 2.84 29.43 -9.86
N SER A 645 3.44 30.30 -10.69
CA SER A 645 2.74 31.02 -11.77
C SER A 645 1.46 31.73 -11.26
N ILE A 646 1.55 32.31 -10.07
CA ILE A 646 0.47 33.07 -9.42
C ILE A 646 0.22 34.33 -10.25
N GLY A 647 -0.91 34.36 -10.94
CA GLY A 647 -1.22 35.41 -11.90
C GLY A 647 -2.29 34.99 -12.89
N VAL A 648 -3.01 35.98 -13.41
CA VAL A 648 -4.09 35.79 -14.38
C VAL A 648 -3.67 36.45 -15.69
N ILE A 649 -4.00 35.80 -16.81
CA ILE A 649 -3.71 36.30 -18.15
C ILE A 649 -4.96 36.15 -19.01
N TYR A 650 -5.20 37.13 -19.87
CA TYR A 650 -6.27 37.09 -20.86
C TYR A 650 -5.69 37.39 -22.25
N SER A 651 -6.23 36.74 -23.28
CA SER A 651 -5.80 36.95 -24.65
C SER A 651 -7.00 36.98 -25.57
N TRP A 652 -7.01 37.95 -26.49
CA TRP A 652 -8.06 38.15 -27.46
C TRP A 652 -7.50 37.97 -28.87
N LEU A 653 -8.07 37.02 -29.63
CA LEU A 653 -7.73 36.82 -31.03
C LEU A 653 -8.80 37.48 -31.89
N TYR A 654 -8.40 38.20 -32.93
CA TYR A 654 -9.32 38.88 -33.82
C TYR A 654 -8.85 38.84 -35.27
N ASP A 655 -9.80 39.05 -36.17
CA ASP A 655 -9.57 39.19 -37.59
C ASP A 655 -8.95 40.57 -37.89
N LYS A 656 -7.69 40.54 -38.32
CA LYS A 656 -6.92 41.71 -38.75
C LYS A 656 -6.76 41.75 -40.29
N GLY A 657 -7.59 41.01 -41.02
CA GLY A 657 -7.54 40.86 -42.48
C GLY A 657 -7.39 39.42 -42.97
N LEU A 658 -7.61 38.42 -42.12
CA LEU A 658 -7.71 37.01 -42.50
C LEU A 658 -8.86 36.80 -43.49
N ASN A 659 -10.05 37.30 -43.17
CA ASN A 659 -11.22 37.08 -44.02
C ASN A 659 -11.05 37.76 -45.38
N GLU A 660 -10.52 38.99 -45.41
CA GLU A 660 -10.21 39.71 -46.64
C GLU A 660 -9.26 38.91 -47.54
N LYS A 661 -8.18 38.34 -46.96
CA LYS A 661 -7.21 37.52 -47.71
C LYS A 661 -7.81 36.24 -48.29
N LEU A 662 -8.74 35.63 -47.56
CA LEU A 662 -9.39 34.37 -47.97
C LEU A 662 -10.64 34.59 -48.82
N GLY A 663 -11.05 35.84 -49.05
CA GLY A 663 -12.31 36.15 -49.74
C GLY A 663 -13.55 35.76 -48.95
N LEU A 664 -13.45 35.69 -47.62
CA LEU A 664 -14.57 35.40 -46.72
C LEU A 664 -15.27 36.69 -46.29
N SER A 665 -16.58 36.63 -46.12
CA SER A 665 -17.38 37.73 -45.59
C SER A 665 -18.15 37.30 -44.35
N ILE A 666 -18.17 38.17 -43.35
CA ILE A 666 -18.99 38.04 -42.15
C ILE A 666 -19.88 39.28 -42.08
N ASP A 667 -21.19 39.05 -42.05
CA ASP A 667 -22.22 40.07 -41.85
C ASP A 667 -23.10 39.67 -40.67
N GLY A 668 -23.65 40.66 -39.97
CA GLY A 668 -24.38 40.41 -38.74
C GLY A 668 -25.08 41.63 -38.18
N VAL A 669 -26.01 41.38 -37.28
CA VAL A 669 -26.71 42.41 -36.51
C VAL A 669 -26.30 42.30 -35.05
N GLN A 670 -26.17 43.43 -34.38
CA GLN A 670 -25.73 43.50 -32.99
C GLN A 670 -26.73 44.32 -32.17
N LEU A 671 -27.18 43.73 -31.05
CA LEU A 671 -27.94 44.42 -30.02
C LEU A 671 -27.12 44.39 -28.73
N GLY A 672 -26.72 45.58 -28.27
CA GLY A 672 -25.77 45.77 -27.16
C GLY A 672 -24.36 46.08 -27.64
N THR A 673 -23.70 47.07 -27.05
CA THR A 673 -22.41 47.64 -27.51
C THR A 673 -21.25 46.64 -27.59
N HIS A 674 -21.28 45.58 -26.80
CA HIS A 674 -20.18 44.61 -26.67
C HIS A 674 -20.56 43.18 -27.10
N ALA A 675 -21.67 42.97 -27.82
CA ALA A 675 -22.12 41.61 -28.16
C ALA A 675 -21.11 40.84 -29.03
N ASP A 676 -20.29 41.56 -29.80
CA ASP A 676 -19.23 41.04 -30.66
C ASP A 676 -17.92 40.69 -29.91
N THR A 677 -17.88 40.88 -28.58
CA THR A 677 -16.75 40.45 -27.72
C THR A 677 -16.94 39.05 -27.11
N SER A 678 -17.92 38.28 -27.59
CA SER A 678 -18.15 36.89 -27.17
C SER A 678 -17.61 35.90 -28.21
N ALA A 679 -17.11 34.75 -27.76
CA ALA A 679 -16.64 33.69 -28.66
C ALA A 679 -17.83 33.10 -29.45
N GLY A 680 -17.97 33.54 -30.71
CA GLY A 680 -18.92 32.98 -31.67
C GLY A 680 -18.32 31.85 -32.51
N ILE A 681 -19.04 31.45 -33.56
CA ILE A 681 -18.60 30.43 -34.52
C ILE A 681 -17.37 30.91 -35.34
N PHE A 682 -17.16 32.21 -35.42
CA PHE A 682 -16.10 32.84 -36.23
C PHE A 682 -15.11 33.63 -35.36
N ILE A 683 -13.90 33.84 -35.88
CA ILE A 683 -12.93 34.76 -35.25
C ILE A 683 -13.57 36.16 -35.21
N PRO A 684 -13.55 36.85 -34.05
CA PRO A 684 -14.11 38.19 -33.91
C PRO A 684 -13.57 39.18 -34.94
N LYS A 685 -14.42 40.04 -35.49
CA LYS A 685 -14.08 40.94 -36.61
C LYS A 685 -13.10 42.07 -36.26
N ARG A 686 -13.00 42.44 -34.98
CA ARG A 686 -12.21 43.58 -34.52
C ARG A 686 -11.46 43.27 -33.23
N ASP A 687 -10.47 44.11 -32.96
CA ASP A 687 -9.83 44.16 -31.65
C ASP A 687 -10.77 44.75 -30.59
N LEU A 688 -10.41 44.55 -29.33
CA LEU A 688 -11.05 45.20 -28.20
C LEU A 688 -10.78 46.71 -28.22
N THR A 689 -11.79 47.48 -27.86
CA THR A 689 -11.66 48.92 -27.64
C THR A 689 -10.84 49.21 -26.37
N PRO A 690 -10.27 50.42 -26.22
CA PRO A 690 -9.57 50.80 -24.99
C PRO A 690 -10.41 50.63 -23.71
N GLU A 691 -11.73 50.87 -23.78
CA GLU A 691 -12.66 50.68 -22.68
C GLU A 691 -12.83 49.20 -22.31
N GLU A 692 -13.04 48.33 -23.31
CA GLU A 692 -13.15 46.87 -23.11
C GLU A 692 -11.83 46.28 -22.55
N ILE A 693 -10.68 46.79 -23.01
CA ILE A 693 -9.38 46.41 -22.47
C ILE A 693 -9.26 46.79 -20.99
N GLU A 694 -9.68 48.01 -20.61
CA GLU A 694 -9.61 48.42 -19.21
C GLU A 694 -10.59 47.63 -18.32
N LYS A 695 -11.78 47.31 -18.82
CA LYS A 695 -12.72 46.40 -18.12
C LYS A 695 -12.13 45.01 -17.92
N ALA A 696 -11.47 44.46 -18.92
CA ALA A 696 -10.76 43.19 -18.79
C ALA A 696 -9.59 43.28 -17.79
N ARG A 697 -8.86 44.40 -17.74
CA ARG A 697 -7.81 44.62 -16.72
C ARG A 697 -8.37 44.72 -15.30
N GLU A 698 -9.49 45.40 -15.10
CA GLU A 698 -10.20 45.46 -13.82
C GLU A 698 -10.55 44.04 -13.36
N TYR A 699 -11.16 43.24 -14.23
CA TYR A 699 -11.51 41.85 -13.94
C TYR A 699 -10.29 40.98 -13.59
N ILE A 700 -9.21 41.07 -14.38
CA ILE A 700 -7.96 40.34 -14.10
C ILE A 700 -7.36 40.76 -12.75
N ARG A 701 -7.46 42.04 -12.40
CA ARG A 701 -6.97 42.57 -11.12
C ARG A 701 -7.78 42.03 -9.94
N GLU A 702 -9.11 41.98 -10.08
CA GLU A 702 -10.00 41.40 -9.08
C GLU A 702 -9.71 39.91 -8.86
N LEU A 703 -9.68 39.11 -9.94
CA LEU A 703 -9.33 37.69 -9.85
C LEU A 703 -7.95 37.47 -9.25
N TYR A 704 -6.97 38.31 -9.59
CA TYR A 704 -5.65 38.22 -8.98
C TYR A 704 -5.68 38.53 -7.48
N ASN A 705 -6.42 39.56 -7.08
CA ASN A 705 -6.58 39.91 -5.67
C ASN A 705 -7.21 38.77 -4.88
N GLU A 706 -8.21 38.09 -5.44
CA GLU A 706 -8.78 36.87 -4.86
C GLU A 706 -7.73 35.75 -4.77
N PHE A 707 -7.01 35.49 -5.87
CA PHE A 707 -5.95 34.48 -5.91
C PHE A 707 -4.95 34.70 -4.78
N ILE A 708 -4.41 35.91 -4.61
CA ILE A 708 -3.41 36.20 -3.57
C ILE A 708 -3.97 36.28 -2.15
N GLN A 709 -5.27 36.51 -1.97
CA GLN A 709 -5.88 36.44 -0.63
C GLN A 709 -5.90 34.99 -0.09
N HIS A 710 -5.82 34.00 -0.99
CA HIS A 710 -5.83 32.59 -0.65
C HIS A 710 -4.42 31.97 -0.52
N VAL A 711 -3.37 32.66 -0.98
CA VAL A 711 -1.95 32.27 -0.84
C VAL A 711 -1.38 32.76 0.47
#